data_AF-A0A817HFW8-F1
#
_entry.id   AF-A0A817HFW8-F1
#
_cell.length_a   1.000
_cell.length_b   1.000
_cell.length_c   1.000
_cell.angle_alpha   90.00
_cell.angle_beta   90.00
_cell.angle_gamma   90.00
#
_symmetry.space_group_name_H-M   'P 1'
#
loop_
_entity.id
_entity.type
_entity.pdbx_description
1 polymer ?
#
loop_
_entity_poly.entity_id
_entity_poly.type
_entity_poly.pdbx_seq_one_letter_code
_entity_poly.pdbx_strand_id
1 'polypeptide(L)'
;MSICFFELHATGTMTMFYKNLFRVVATDNGTLHHYEDSSQTFPMSEIITADGYPKLVYVFNDSLPGPVLHVYQNQIVRIRIYNDFPTESLSVHFHGIRQVNTPESDGVGRVTQLSILPGSSFQHEFVALDTGTFWYHSHSQSQIAMGLLGGFVVHPQEVINREEHGEFVMVLTDWQHFYTNEQHHLLIESGQFYPNSLESLKTSGTIDFYEAVDGSRAAEALVTSILINGRGQYFDPRAENDRSSTTPLEYLRVVSAPNNAVYRLRLINGGSVFPLKFSIDDHPLKVIASDGIPLAEPMIVDQVIIGLGERYDVLITAAKNRAINYWIRVDTMDKNNNPRWHARAILQYTTDTIMPTSKPRKCTSSKPCVILNCPFTQYGPNTENSAMSMICLTPLNLTTRADHVDHDLLDETIIPEVRKTLQLTIVKGTNKRAGFESFNYIGMKYPSIDKPILYDPRRIRKNFECSNRLLEDDTGEKCYHTIVAQYNDIVELLLVNHDDDQHPLHLHGSYFHIVELGLAQLNSTTGQIKANNLNVYCNEHAQCSYTKANSACKKNNMRLVKDTLQLPKGGPVVITTDDSLIQVNRNYHNSLSTKTKRDRITINVSGKRYQTYLSTLENYPNTLLGNKQKRMYYWNGQENELFFDRHRTCFEAVLYYYQSNGRLRRPDYVSLDTFLEEISFFDLGLQAISQIDQLENVSIIKHIDLPNWFWRRYIWFYLEYPQHSICAQILHFISMSITLVFGMTLAIETLPTYNKQWYNLCEKEENITLSTNDIPICSARFSSPFFIIQTVCVSDLTIEFILRLISTPSYYRFLLSLYNWLDLSAIVPYFVLLGIQLNHKETYLNTRLLIGLYVFQLLSFLRIVKVYLIWNQLKSLRVLSSTLKESFIDFIIMIIVWTLLGFMFGVATYFAEKGVNDDAFDSIPKATYWGIITITTVGYGDMYPVTVIGRILACSCAYFGVATSGMLVSVLVDRYQRVYNRKKFSPEQILSAADLSDNQYDEKQDFINRTVSESKRTLSSKPSLPMEPVPSIYSPTNNTKSTGHSTSSVRVLFIISLTDNGTNNNLTHQKANELMEELKEALKNSKDQINLKLISSKTDPVSDRISTVNEMPSNCED
;
A
#
# COMPACT_ATOMS: atom_id res chain seq x y z
N MET A 1 -3.57 -37.00 -9.42
CA MET A 1 -4.65 -36.10 -8.94
C MET A 1 -5.56 -35.77 -10.11
N SER A 2 -6.87 -35.93 -9.96
CA SER A 2 -7.85 -35.45 -10.95
C SER A 2 -8.03 -33.93 -10.78
N ILE A 3 -8.15 -33.22 -11.90
CA ILE A 3 -8.39 -31.78 -11.94
C ILE A 3 -9.88 -31.54 -12.21
N CYS A 4 -10.53 -30.69 -11.42
CA CYS A 4 -11.87 -30.19 -11.67
C CYS A 4 -11.78 -28.75 -12.18
N PHE A 5 -12.43 -28.44 -13.30
CA PHE A 5 -12.37 -27.13 -13.94
C PHE A 5 -13.76 -26.52 -14.02
N PHE A 6 -13.87 -25.24 -13.62
CA PHE A 6 -15.10 -24.46 -13.69
C PHE A 6 -14.86 -23.09 -14.34
N GLU A 7 -15.88 -22.57 -15.00
CA GLU A 7 -15.93 -21.20 -15.49
C GLU A 7 -17.13 -20.46 -14.87
N LEU A 8 -16.85 -19.29 -14.31
CA LEU A 8 -17.84 -18.40 -13.71
C LEU A 8 -17.78 -17.05 -14.41
N HIS A 9 -18.89 -16.65 -15.02
CA HIS A 9 -19.08 -15.34 -15.64
C HIS A 9 -19.87 -14.45 -14.69
N ALA A 10 -19.23 -13.42 -14.16
CA ALA A 10 -19.88 -12.41 -13.33
C ALA A 10 -20.48 -11.33 -14.23
N THR A 11 -21.81 -11.20 -14.23
CA THR A 11 -22.55 -10.28 -15.09
C THR A 11 -23.59 -9.49 -14.31
N GLY A 12 -23.97 -8.32 -14.84
CA GLY A 12 -25.12 -7.56 -14.36
C GLY A 12 -26.38 -7.92 -15.15
N THR A 13 -27.47 -8.23 -14.45
CA THR A 13 -28.77 -8.54 -15.06
C THR A 13 -29.91 -7.96 -14.24
N MET A 14 -31.11 -7.88 -14.82
CA MET A 14 -32.30 -7.41 -14.12
C MET A 14 -33.14 -8.59 -13.64
N THR A 15 -33.70 -8.50 -12.43
CA THR A 15 -34.74 -9.42 -11.98
C THR A 15 -36.04 -9.15 -12.74
N MET A 16 -36.93 -10.14 -12.79
CA MET A 16 -38.24 -10.02 -13.45
C MET A 16 -38.15 -9.58 -14.91
N PHE A 17 -37.09 -10.01 -15.60
CA PHE A 17 -36.82 -9.64 -16.98
C PHE A 17 -36.43 -10.85 -17.82
N TYR A 18 -37.07 -10.98 -18.98
CA TYR A 18 -36.78 -12.02 -19.95
C TYR A 18 -35.79 -11.51 -21.00
N LYS A 19 -34.52 -11.92 -20.89
CA LYS A 19 -33.42 -11.40 -21.70
C LYS A 19 -33.62 -11.60 -23.20
N ASN A 20 -34.08 -12.77 -23.64
CA ASN A 20 -34.12 -13.13 -25.07
C ASN A 20 -35.06 -12.25 -25.90
N LEU A 21 -36.16 -11.76 -25.32
CA LEU A 21 -37.12 -10.88 -25.99
C LEU A 21 -37.13 -9.45 -25.43
N PHE A 22 -36.23 -9.14 -24.50
CA PHE A 22 -36.16 -7.85 -23.81
C PHE A 22 -37.49 -7.41 -23.18
N ARG A 23 -38.16 -8.32 -22.47
CA ARG A 23 -39.50 -8.08 -21.90
C ARG A 23 -39.52 -8.12 -20.37
N VAL A 24 -40.27 -7.21 -19.76
CA VAL A 24 -40.54 -7.21 -18.32
C VAL A 24 -41.64 -8.21 -18.00
N VAL A 25 -41.45 -8.93 -16.90
CA VAL A 25 -42.32 -10.02 -16.46
C VAL A 25 -42.99 -9.62 -15.15
N ALA A 26 -44.23 -10.06 -14.96
CA ALA A 26 -44.98 -9.95 -13.71
C ALA A 26 -45.36 -11.34 -13.21
N THR A 27 -45.68 -11.44 -11.93
CA THR A 27 -46.20 -12.68 -11.34
C THR A 27 -47.70 -12.58 -11.09
N ASP A 28 -48.45 -13.60 -11.50
CA ASP A 28 -49.84 -13.80 -11.09
C ASP A 28 -50.03 -15.25 -10.63
N ASN A 29 -50.47 -15.44 -9.38
CA ASN A 29 -50.64 -16.75 -8.73
C ASN A 29 -49.49 -17.74 -8.96
N GLY A 30 -48.24 -17.29 -8.89
CA GLY A 30 -47.06 -18.15 -9.09
C GLY A 30 -46.72 -18.48 -10.54
N THR A 31 -47.42 -17.90 -11.52
CA THR A 31 -47.09 -18.01 -12.94
C THR A 31 -46.46 -16.70 -13.43
N LEU A 32 -45.46 -16.81 -14.30
CA LEU A 32 -44.74 -15.67 -14.88
C LEU A 32 -45.36 -15.27 -16.21
N HIS A 33 -45.82 -14.02 -16.31
CA HIS A 33 -46.49 -13.47 -17.48
C HIS A 33 -45.86 -12.17 -17.97
N HIS A 34 -46.12 -11.79 -19.22
CA HIS A 34 -45.73 -10.46 -19.70
C HIS A 34 -46.44 -9.37 -18.90
N TYR A 35 -45.72 -8.30 -18.55
CA TYR A 35 -46.25 -7.22 -17.70
C TYR A 35 -47.51 -6.56 -18.30
N GLU A 36 -47.56 -6.39 -19.63
CA GLU A 36 -48.70 -5.76 -20.32
C GLU A 36 -49.71 -6.77 -20.90
N ASP A 37 -49.35 -8.06 -20.99
CA ASP A 37 -50.18 -9.09 -21.63
C ASP A 37 -50.12 -10.41 -20.83
N SER A 38 -51.13 -10.63 -19.98
CA SER A 38 -51.21 -11.83 -19.15
C SER A 38 -51.40 -13.13 -19.93
N SER A 39 -51.68 -13.09 -21.24
CA SER A 39 -51.82 -14.29 -22.06
C SER A 39 -50.48 -14.96 -22.40
N GLN A 40 -49.37 -14.21 -22.37
CA GLN A 40 -48.04 -14.73 -22.66
C GLN A 40 -47.32 -15.14 -21.38
N THR A 41 -46.98 -16.43 -21.26
CA THR A 41 -46.25 -17.00 -20.12
C THR A 41 -44.78 -17.24 -20.42
N PHE A 42 -43.92 -17.18 -19.41
CA PHE A 42 -42.49 -17.45 -19.54
C PHE A 42 -42.00 -18.59 -18.63
N PRO A 43 -40.98 -19.36 -19.05
CA PRO A 43 -40.42 -20.42 -18.23
C PRO A 43 -39.61 -19.84 -17.05
N MET A 44 -39.82 -20.40 -15.87
CA MET A 44 -39.17 -19.96 -14.64
C MET A 44 -37.63 -20.14 -14.65
N SER A 45 -37.12 -21.10 -15.42
CA SER A 45 -35.67 -21.36 -15.51
C SER A 45 -34.89 -20.25 -16.24
N GLU A 46 -35.57 -19.39 -17.00
CA GLU A 46 -34.93 -18.34 -17.81
C GLU A 46 -35.04 -16.94 -17.17
N ILE A 47 -35.66 -16.84 -15.98
CA ILE A 47 -35.94 -15.56 -15.32
C ILE A 47 -35.49 -15.62 -13.87
N ILE A 48 -34.69 -14.64 -13.46
CA ILE A 48 -34.36 -14.43 -12.05
C ILE A 48 -35.51 -13.69 -11.40
N THR A 49 -36.25 -14.36 -10.51
CA THR A 49 -37.42 -13.75 -9.86
C THR A 49 -37.07 -13.00 -8.58
N ALA A 50 -36.07 -13.43 -7.81
CA ALA A 50 -35.81 -12.90 -6.47
C ALA A 50 -37.11 -12.89 -5.63
N ASP A 51 -37.52 -11.71 -5.17
CA ASP A 51 -38.79 -11.46 -4.47
C ASP A 51 -39.86 -10.78 -5.32
N GLY A 52 -39.67 -10.71 -6.65
CA GLY A 52 -40.66 -10.18 -7.58
C GLY A 52 -40.54 -8.69 -7.85
N TYR A 53 -39.60 -8.02 -7.19
CA TYR A 53 -39.29 -6.63 -7.47
C TYR A 53 -38.23 -6.51 -8.58
N PRO A 54 -38.50 -5.77 -9.67
CA PRO A 54 -37.53 -5.53 -10.73
C PRO A 54 -36.37 -4.64 -10.24
N LYS A 55 -35.14 -5.16 -10.24
CA LYS A 55 -33.91 -4.43 -9.92
C LYS A 55 -32.70 -5.01 -10.65
N LEU A 56 -31.65 -4.22 -10.77
CA LEU A 56 -30.33 -4.71 -11.21
C LEU A 56 -29.72 -5.59 -10.11
N VAL A 57 -29.22 -6.76 -10.50
CA VAL A 57 -28.53 -7.75 -9.66
C VAL A 57 -27.25 -8.21 -10.33
N TYR A 58 -26.33 -8.70 -9.52
CA TYR A 58 -25.06 -9.27 -9.96
C TYR A 58 -25.07 -10.76 -9.71
N VAL A 59 -24.77 -11.54 -10.75
CA VAL A 59 -24.92 -13.00 -10.74
C VAL A 59 -23.75 -13.69 -11.42
N PHE A 60 -23.51 -14.93 -11.01
CA PHE A 60 -22.62 -15.84 -11.71
C PHE A 60 -23.43 -16.72 -12.65
N ASN A 61 -23.02 -16.82 -13.92
CA ASN A 61 -23.65 -17.68 -14.93
C ASN A 61 -25.18 -17.52 -15.01
N ASP A 62 -25.67 -16.28 -14.92
CA ASP A 62 -27.10 -15.93 -15.02
C ASP A 62 -28.03 -16.60 -13.99
N SER A 63 -27.50 -17.04 -12.85
CA SER A 63 -28.28 -17.61 -11.76
C SER A 63 -28.12 -16.84 -10.45
N LEU A 64 -29.22 -16.74 -9.70
CA LEU A 64 -29.24 -16.20 -8.34
C LEU A 64 -29.78 -17.28 -7.40
N PRO A 65 -28.98 -17.81 -6.45
CA PRO A 65 -27.53 -17.67 -6.35
C PRO A 65 -26.79 -18.25 -7.56
N GLY A 66 -25.49 -18.01 -7.63
CA GLY A 66 -24.58 -18.67 -8.56
C GLY A 66 -24.61 -20.20 -8.44
N PRO A 67 -24.11 -20.92 -9.47
CA PRO A 67 -24.16 -22.37 -9.52
C PRO A 67 -23.42 -23.02 -8.34
N VAL A 68 -23.95 -24.12 -7.82
CA VAL A 68 -23.25 -24.89 -6.78
C VAL A 68 -22.08 -25.65 -7.42
N LEU A 69 -20.88 -25.44 -6.89
CA LEU A 69 -19.67 -26.13 -7.36
C LEU A 69 -19.46 -27.39 -6.52
N HIS A 70 -19.47 -28.54 -7.17
CA HIS A 70 -19.24 -29.84 -6.51
C HIS A 70 -17.86 -30.38 -6.89
N VAL A 71 -17.03 -30.63 -5.88
CA VAL A 71 -15.69 -31.22 -6.03
C VAL A 71 -15.50 -32.35 -5.04
N TYR A 72 -14.45 -33.14 -5.23
CA TYR A 72 -14.07 -34.20 -4.29
C TYR A 72 -12.77 -33.86 -3.58
N GLN A 73 -12.60 -34.42 -2.39
CA GLN A 73 -11.41 -34.27 -1.56
C GLN A 73 -10.16 -34.69 -2.36
N ASN A 74 -9.07 -33.97 -2.14
CA ASN A 74 -7.77 -34.13 -2.81
C ASN A 74 -7.78 -33.86 -4.33
N GLN A 75 -8.87 -33.30 -4.88
CA GLN A 75 -8.87 -32.80 -6.26
C GLN A 75 -8.21 -31.42 -6.35
N ILE A 76 -7.52 -31.19 -7.47
CA ILE A 76 -7.09 -29.84 -7.84
C ILE A 76 -8.29 -29.13 -8.45
N VAL A 77 -8.68 -28.02 -7.85
CA VAL A 77 -9.81 -27.20 -8.27
C VAL A 77 -9.27 -26.00 -9.04
N ARG A 78 -9.73 -25.82 -10.27
CA ARG A 78 -9.40 -24.67 -11.13
C ARG A 78 -10.68 -23.93 -11.47
N ILE A 79 -10.80 -22.69 -11.02
CA ILE A 79 -11.99 -21.87 -11.26
C ILE A 79 -11.54 -20.62 -11.98
N ARG A 80 -11.91 -20.51 -13.26
CA ARG A 80 -11.68 -19.30 -14.03
C ARG A 80 -12.88 -18.38 -13.90
N ILE A 81 -12.64 -17.18 -13.43
CA ILE A 81 -13.66 -16.17 -13.19
C ILE A 81 -13.48 -15.07 -14.23
N TYR A 82 -14.50 -14.84 -15.04
CA TYR A 82 -14.57 -13.76 -16.01
C TYR A 82 -15.35 -12.60 -15.42
N ASN A 83 -14.75 -11.41 -15.44
CA ASN A 83 -15.43 -10.19 -15.05
C ASN A 83 -16.04 -9.53 -16.30
N ASP A 84 -17.33 -9.78 -16.53
CA ASP A 84 -18.07 -9.24 -17.67
C ASP A 84 -18.78 -7.92 -17.31
N PHE A 85 -18.52 -7.35 -16.13
CA PHE A 85 -19.01 -6.01 -15.79
C PHE A 85 -18.34 -4.95 -16.68
N PRO A 86 -19.08 -3.90 -17.08
CA PRO A 86 -18.52 -2.85 -17.94
C PRO A 86 -17.53 -1.93 -17.19
N THR A 87 -17.75 -1.71 -15.89
CA THR A 87 -17.01 -0.70 -15.12
C THR A 87 -16.58 -1.17 -13.73
N GLU A 88 -17.13 -2.28 -13.22
CA GLU A 88 -16.86 -2.73 -11.86
C GLU A 88 -15.68 -3.70 -11.80
N SER A 89 -14.84 -3.54 -10.78
CA SER A 89 -13.83 -4.53 -10.43
C SER A 89 -14.44 -5.69 -9.64
N LEU A 90 -13.84 -6.87 -9.74
CA LEU A 90 -14.32 -8.07 -9.06
C LEU A 90 -13.19 -8.75 -8.29
N SER A 91 -13.51 -9.39 -7.19
CA SER A 91 -12.68 -10.40 -6.54
C SER A 91 -13.61 -11.42 -5.91
N VAL A 92 -13.26 -12.71 -5.92
CA VAL A 92 -14.17 -13.78 -5.46
C VAL A 92 -13.46 -14.62 -4.43
N HIS A 93 -14.00 -14.63 -3.23
CA HIS A 93 -13.49 -15.39 -2.08
C HIS A 93 -14.20 -16.74 -1.96
N PHE A 94 -13.44 -17.76 -1.55
CA PHE A 94 -13.93 -19.12 -1.30
C PHE A 94 -14.03 -19.35 0.20
N HIS A 95 -15.15 -18.92 0.77
CA HIS A 95 -15.40 -18.88 2.22
C HIS A 95 -15.29 -20.26 2.87
N GLY A 96 -14.40 -20.33 3.86
CA GLY A 96 -14.10 -21.55 4.63
C GLY A 96 -13.07 -22.48 3.98
N ILE A 97 -12.53 -22.16 2.80
CA ILE A 97 -11.40 -22.88 2.21
C ILE A 97 -10.09 -22.32 2.77
N ARG A 98 -9.25 -23.18 3.35
CA ARG A 98 -8.01 -22.77 4.05
C ARG A 98 -6.89 -22.21 3.16
N GLN A 99 -6.96 -22.38 1.84
CA GLN A 99 -5.94 -21.89 0.89
C GLN A 99 -4.50 -22.32 1.22
N VAL A 100 -4.34 -23.57 1.69
CA VAL A 100 -3.03 -24.11 2.09
C VAL A 100 -2.09 -24.16 0.87
N ASN A 101 -0.96 -23.45 0.98
CA ASN A 101 0.01 -23.24 -0.10
C ASN A 101 -0.53 -22.49 -1.34
N THR A 102 -1.73 -21.92 -1.28
CA THR A 102 -2.34 -21.14 -2.36
C THR A 102 -2.98 -19.85 -1.85
N PRO A 103 -2.31 -19.05 -0.98
CA PRO A 103 -2.88 -17.83 -0.41
C PRO A 103 -3.31 -16.81 -1.48
N GLU A 104 -2.71 -16.82 -2.66
CA GLU A 104 -3.09 -15.99 -3.81
C GLU A 104 -4.49 -16.33 -4.37
N SER A 105 -4.98 -17.55 -4.13
CA SER A 105 -6.31 -18.02 -4.56
C SER A 105 -7.40 -17.67 -3.55
N ASP A 106 -7.09 -16.98 -2.45
CA ASP A 106 -8.06 -16.61 -1.42
C ASP A 106 -9.13 -15.63 -1.90
N GLY A 107 -8.86 -14.78 -2.90
CA GLY A 107 -9.94 -13.96 -3.48
C GLY A 107 -10.20 -12.61 -2.86
N VAL A 108 -9.32 -12.13 -1.97
CA VAL A 108 -9.48 -10.85 -1.29
C VAL A 108 -8.72 -9.77 -2.05
N GLY A 109 -9.47 -8.89 -2.73
CA GLY A 109 -8.92 -7.79 -3.50
C GLY A 109 -8.03 -6.88 -2.65
N ARG A 110 -6.87 -6.50 -3.19
CA ARG A 110 -5.83 -5.66 -2.56
C ARG A 110 -5.11 -6.30 -1.37
N VAL A 111 -5.53 -7.48 -0.91
CA VAL A 111 -4.84 -8.24 0.15
C VAL A 111 -4.07 -9.41 -0.45
N THR A 112 -4.77 -10.39 -1.01
CA THR A 112 -4.15 -11.59 -1.58
C THR A 112 -3.92 -11.48 -3.08
N GLN A 113 -4.77 -10.73 -3.78
CA GLN A 113 -4.66 -10.52 -5.23
C GLN A 113 -5.09 -9.12 -5.66
N LEU A 114 -4.77 -8.75 -6.90
CA LEU A 114 -5.41 -7.60 -7.55
C LEU A 114 -6.86 -7.96 -7.90
N SER A 115 -7.75 -6.97 -7.85
CA SER A 115 -9.11 -7.15 -8.35
C SER A 115 -9.08 -7.42 -9.86
N ILE A 116 -9.90 -8.38 -10.30
CA ILE A 116 -10.17 -8.71 -11.69
C ILE A 116 -10.82 -7.48 -12.34
N LEU A 117 -10.16 -6.89 -13.34
CA LEU A 117 -10.64 -5.70 -14.03
C LEU A 117 -11.78 -6.03 -15.02
N PRO A 118 -12.64 -5.06 -15.38
CA PRO A 118 -13.63 -5.20 -16.44
C PRO A 118 -13.06 -5.85 -17.71
N GLY A 119 -13.74 -6.88 -18.23
CA GLY A 119 -13.35 -7.62 -19.43
C GLY A 119 -12.14 -8.55 -19.26
N SER A 120 -11.62 -8.70 -18.04
CA SER A 120 -10.51 -9.61 -17.75
C SER A 120 -10.95 -10.84 -16.96
N SER A 121 -10.07 -11.83 -16.84
CA SER A 121 -10.33 -13.06 -16.10
C SER A 121 -9.19 -13.43 -15.16
N PHE A 122 -9.48 -14.12 -14.08
CA PHE A 122 -8.50 -14.67 -13.16
C PHE A 122 -8.78 -16.15 -12.88
N GLN A 123 -7.74 -16.95 -12.70
CA GLN A 123 -7.85 -18.38 -12.42
C GLN A 123 -7.42 -18.66 -10.98
N HIS A 124 -8.37 -19.06 -10.15
CA HIS A 124 -8.07 -19.63 -8.84
C HIS A 124 -7.70 -21.09 -9.00
N GLU A 125 -6.63 -21.49 -8.34
CA GLU A 125 -6.16 -22.87 -8.29
C GLU A 125 -5.80 -23.25 -6.86
N PHE A 126 -6.44 -24.28 -6.33
CA PHE A 126 -6.18 -24.81 -4.99
C PHE A 126 -6.58 -26.28 -4.89
N VAL A 127 -6.11 -26.97 -3.84
CA VAL A 127 -6.49 -28.36 -3.56
C VAL A 127 -7.64 -28.36 -2.56
N ALA A 128 -8.73 -29.08 -2.88
CA ALA A 128 -9.84 -29.27 -1.95
C ALA A 128 -9.46 -30.27 -0.86
N LEU A 129 -8.90 -29.81 0.25
CA LEU A 129 -8.40 -30.66 1.33
C LEU A 129 -9.50 -31.10 2.30
N ASP A 130 -10.39 -30.17 2.68
CA ASP A 130 -11.40 -30.39 3.70
C ASP A 130 -12.74 -30.72 3.07
N THR A 131 -13.41 -31.76 3.56
CA THR A 131 -14.76 -32.14 3.11
C THR A 131 -15.79 -31.35 3.87
N GLY A 132 -16.83 -30.86 3.22
CA GLY A 132 -17.85 -30.08 3.90
C GLY A 132 -18.68 -29.19 2.99
N THR A 133 -19.45 -28.31 3.64
CA THR A 133 -20.26 -27.27 3.00
C THR A 133 -19.54 -25.93 3.16
N PHE A 134 -19.16 -25.37 2.01
CA PHE A 134 -18.53 -24.07 1.84
C PHE A 134 -19.36 -23.25 0.87
N TRP A 135 -18.88 -22.07 0.53
CA TRP A 135 -19.51 -21.20 -0.45
C TRP A 135 -18.50 -20.23 -1.03
N TYR A 136 -18.87 -19.53 -2.09
CA TYR A 136 -18.05 -18.51 -2.71
C TYR A 136 -18.88 -17.25 -2.91
N HIS A 137 -18.24 -16.09 -2.79
CA HIS A 137 -18.91 -14.81 -2.96
C HIS A 137 -17.96 -13.74 -3.44
N SER A 138 -18.51 -12.67 -4.03
CA SER A 138 -17.71 -11.49 -4.31
C SER A 138 -17.21 -10.87 -3.01
N HIS A 139 -15.93 -10.54 -3.01
CA HIS A 139 -15.24 -9.85 -1.93
C HIS A 139 -14.86 -8.41 -2.35
N SER A 140 -15.60 -7.85 -3.30
CA SER A 140 -15.46 -6.48 -3.79
C SER A 140 -16.69 -5.64 -3.43
N GLN A 141 -16.45 -4.53 -2.70
CA GLN A 141 -17.49 -3.58 -2.29
C GLN A 141 -18.68 -4.28 -1.62
N SER A 142 -19.92 -3.98 -2.04
CA SER A 142 -21.15 -4.57 -1.54
C SER A 142 -21.82 -5.48 -2.59
N GLN A 143 -21.03 -6.05 -3.51
CA GLN A 143 -21.53 -6.90 -4.60
C GLN A 143 -22.23 -8.17 -4.10
N ILE A 144 -21.84 -8.69 -2.93
CA ILE A 144 -22.53 -9.80 -2.26
C ILE A 144 -24.02 -9.48 -2.02
N ALA A 145 -24.34 -8.27 -1.53
CA ALA A 145 -25.70 -7.80 -1.30
C ALA A 145 -26.50 -7.57 -2.61
N MET A 146 -25.82 -7.59 -3.76
CA MET A 146 -26.45 -7.56 -5.09
C MET A 146 -26.75 -8.96 -5.64
N GLY A 147 -26.33 -10.02 -4.95
CA GLY A 147 -26.58 -11.42 -5.30
C GLY A 147 -25.37 -12.22 -5.78
N LEU A 148 -24.16 -11.66 -5.74
CA LEU A 148 -22.96 -12.26 -6.34
C LEU A 148 -22.29 -13.30 -5.43
N LEU A 149 -22.95 -14.44 -5.24
CA LEU A 149 -22.53 -15.55 -4.36
C LEU A 149 -23.08 -16.90 -4.84
N GLY A 150 -22.51 -18.03 -4.41
CA GLY A 150 -22.97 -19.39 -4.72
C GLY A 150 -22.40 -20.45 -3.78
N GLY A 151 -22.97 -21.66 -3.82
CA GLY A 151 -22.54 -22.76 -2.93
C GLY A 151 -21.29 -23.50 -3.41
N PHE A 152 -20.49 -24.04 -2.50
CA PHE A 152 -19.30 -24.84 -2.81
C PHE A 152 -19.26 -26.09 -1.92
N VAL A 153 -19.32 -27.28 -2.50
CA VAL A 153 -19.40 -28.54 -1.74
C VAL A 153 -18.22 -29.42 -2.07
N VAL A 154 -17.47 -29.81 -1.04
CA VAL A 154 -16.37 -30.78 -1.14
C VAL A 154 -16.83 -32.12 -0.58
N HIS A 155 -16.95 -33.11 -1.46
CA HIS A 155 -17.29 -34.48 -1.12
C HIS A 155 -16.06 -35.28 -0.69
N PRO A 156 -16.16 -36.24 0.26
CA PRO A 156 -15.09 -37.20 0.52
C PRO A 156 -14.77 -38.02 -0.74
N GLN A 157 -13.49 -38.37 -0.91
CA GLN A 157 -13.00 -39.14 -2.05
C GLN A 157 -13.49 -40.60 -2.02
N GLU A 158 -13.62 -41.18 -0.83
CA GLU A 158 -14.18 -42.52 -0.67
C GLU A 158 -15.70 -42.48 -0.72
N VAL A 159 -16.29 -43.42 -1.46
CA VAL A 159 -17.73 -43.66 -1.45
C VAL A 159 -18.08 -44.29 -0.11
N ILE A 160 -18.29 -43.45 0.90
CA ILE A 160 -18.99 -43.87 2.11
C ILE A 160 -20.38 -44.27 1.63
N ASN A 161 -20.82 -45.50 1.93
CA ASN A 161 -22.22 -45.90 1.78
C ASN A 161 -23.05 -44.95 2.65
N ARG A 162 -23.51 -43.83 2.08
CA ARG A 162 -24.32 -42.86 2.80
C ARG A 162 -25.71 -43.45 2.90
N GLU A 163 -26.26 -43.48 4.11
CA GLU A 163 -27.68 -43.78 4.35
C GLU A 163 -28.61 -42.67 3.81
N GLU A 164 -28.03 -41.54 3.37
CA GLU A 164 -28.68 -40.40 2.75
C GLU A 164 -29.22 -40.76 1.35
N HIS A 165 -30.50 -40.48 1.12
CA HIS A 165 -31.21 -40.71 -0.14
C HIS A 165 -31.10 -39.52 -1.12
N GLY A 166 -30.56 -38.38 -0.66
CA GLY A 166 -30.33 -37.19 -1.45
C GLY A 166 -29.81 -36.03 -0.60
N GLU A 167 -29.28 -35.01 -1.27
CA GLU A 167 -28.82 -33.77 -0.63
C GLU A 167 -29.40 -32.53 -1.34
N PHE A 168 -29.63 -31.47 -0.56
CA PHE A 168 -30.08 -30.16 -1.02
C PHE A 168 -29.15 -29.08 -0.47
N VAL A 169 -28.75 -28.14 -1.32
CA VAL A 169 -28.02 -26.94 -0.89
C VAL A 169 -29.01 -25.79 -0.79
N MET A 170 -29.04 -25.13 0.37
CA MET A 170 -29.92 -24.01 0.67
C MET A 170 -29.09 -22.79 1.02
N VAL A 171 -29.08 -21.82 0.12
CA VAL A 171 -28.46 -20.52 0.33
C VAL A 171 -29.54 -19.54 0.77
N LEU A 172 -29.38 -19.02 1.98
CA LEU A 172 -30.26 -18.05 2.61
C LEU A 172 -29.63 -16.67 2.49
N THR A 173 -30.40 -15.67 2.05
CA THR A 173 -29.91 -14.30 1.90
C THR A 173 -30.98 -13.31 2.36
N ASP A 174 -30.60 -12.30 3.14
CA ASP A 174 -31.40 -11.08 3.23
C ASP A 174 -31.28 -10.26 1.94
N TRP A 175 -32.28 -9.42 1.68
CA TRP A 175 -32.43 -8.75 0.39
C TRP A 175 -32.90 -7.30 0.55
N GLN A 176 -32.45 -6.42 -0.35
CA GLN A 176 -32.73 -4.98 -0.34
C GLN A 176 -33.08 -4.47 -1.74
N HIS A 177 -33.88 -3.40 -1.84
CA HIS A 177 -34.28 -2.81 -3.14
C HIS A 177 -33.67 -1.44 -3.45
N PHE A 178 -33.19 -0.75 -2.43
CA PHE A 178 -33.01 0.71 -2.47
C PHE A 178 -31.63 1.16 -2.93
N TYR A 179 -30.60 0.34 -2.71
CA TYR A 179 -29.22 0.76 -2.88
C TYR A 179 -28.57 0.04 -4.07
N THR A 180 -27.87 0.80 -4.90
CA THR A 180 -26.89 0.24 -5.84
C THR A 180 -25.68 -0.30 -5.07
N ASN A 181 -24.81 -1.09 -5.72
CA ASN A 181 -23.55 -1.55 -5.13
C ASN A 181 -22.72 -0.38 -4.56
N GLU A 182 -22.52 0.67 -5.35
CA GLU A 182 -21.77 1.87 -4.94
C GLU A 182 -22.44 2.61 -3.77
N GLN A 183 -23.76 2.83 -3.84
CA GLN A 183 -24.49 3.49 -2.76
C GLN A 183 -24.40 2.69 -1.46
N HIS A 184 -24.59 1.38 -1.54
CA HIS A 184 -24.52 0.51 -0.37
C HIS A 184 -23.11 0.52 0.24
N HIS A 185 -22.07 0.46 -0.60
CA HIS A 185 -20.68 0.54 -0.17
C HIS A 185 -20.36 1.87 0.52
N LEU A 186 -20.79 2.99 -0.04
CA LEU A 186 -20.58 4.33 0.53
C LEU A 186 -21.33 4.52 1.85
N LEU A 187 -22.54 3.95 1.99
CA LEU A 187 -23.29 3.98 3.25
C LEU A 187 -22.54 3.23 4.35
N ILE A 188 -22.03 2.03 4.04
CA ILE A 188 -21.21 1.24 4.97
C ILE A 188 -19.91 1.98 5.32
N GLU A 189 -19.21 2.56 4.34
CA GLU A 189 -17.93 3.24 4.58
C GLU A 189 -18.07 4.55 5.38
N SER A 190 -19.16 5.29 5.14
CA SER A 190 -19.44 6.58 5.79
C SER A 190 -20.08 6.45 7.16
N GLY A 191 -20.64 5.27 7.49
CA GLY A 191 -21.42 5.06 8.72
C GLY A 191 -22.66 5.96 8.81
N GLN A 192 -23.11 6.54 7.69
CA GLN A 192 -24.32 7.35 7.63
C GLN A 192 -25.41 6.59 6.89
N PHE A 193 -26.16 5.76 7.61
CA PHE A 193 -27.30 5.01 7.05
C PHE A 193 -28.53 5.88 6.69
N TYR A 194 -28.38 7.21 6.62
CA TYR A 194 -29.49 8.15 6.36
C TYR A 194 -29.26 8.97 5.09
N PRO A 195 -29.81 8.58 3.93
CA PRO A 195 -30.04 9.54 2.87
C PRO A 195 -31.19 10.47 3.28
N ASN A 196 -30.99 11.78 3.11
CA ASN A 196 -32.01 12.82 3.32
C ASN A 196 -33.31 12.60 2.51
N SER A 197 -33.34 11.66 1.56
CA SER A 197 -34.54 11.24 0.83
C SER A 197 -35.51 10.37 1.64
N LEU A 198 -35.14 9.91 2.84
CA LEU A 198 -36.04 9.18 3.74
C LEU A 198 -36.90 10.10 4.62
N GLU A 199 -36.65 11.42 4.61
CA GLU A 199 -37.49 12.38 5.33
C GLU A 199 -38.94 12.39 4.82
N SER A 200 -39.16 12.03 3.54
CA SER A 200 -40.49 11.82 2.97
C SER A 200 -41.14 10.47 3.34
N LEU A 201 -40.38 9.51 3.88
CA LEU A 201 -40.92 8.25 4.42
C LEU A 201 -41.21 8.37 5.93
N LYS A 202 -40.44 9.20 6.66
CA LYS A 202 -40.72 9.57 8.06
C LYS A 202 -42.09 10.22 8.25
N THR A 203 -42.59 10.96 7.27
CA THR A 203 -43.95 11.56 7.31
C THR A 203 -45.08 10.53 7.30
N SER A 204 -44.79 9.24 7.06
CA SER A 204 -45.78 8.15 7.10
C SER A 204 -45.69 7.23 8.34
N GLY A 205 -44.74 7.47 9.26
CA GLY A 205 -44.67 6.75 10.55
C GLY A 205 -44.23 5.27 10.50
N THR A 206 -43.54 4.80 9.46
CA THR A 206 -43.37 3.36 9.15
C THR A 206 -41.91 2.90 8.93
N ILE A 207 -40.95 3.36 9.75
CA ILE A 207 -39.60 2.76 9.77
C ILE A 207 -39.42 2.01 11.09
N ASP A 208 -39.67 0.71 11.07
CA ASP A 208 -39.38 -0.21 12.18
C ASP A 208 -37.89 -0.55 12.17
N PHE A 209 -37.17 -0.19 13.23
CA PHE A 209 -35.79 -0.65 13.43
C PHE A 209 -35.80 -2.13 13.85
N TYR A 210 -34.94 -2.94 13.23
CA TYR A 210 -34.76 -4.32 13.66
C TYR A 210 -34.18 -4.34 15.08
N GLU A 211 -34.87 -5.02 15.98
CA GLU A 211 -34.38 -5.28 17.32
C GLU A 211 -34.63 -6.75 17.62
N ALA A 212 -33.55 -7.49 17.84
CA ALA A 212 -33.63 -8.90 18.12
C ALA A 212 -34.24 -9.15 19.50
N VAL A 213 -34.66 -10.39 19.74
CA VAL A 213 -35.26 -10.84 21.02
C VAL A 213 -34.37 -10.64 22.26
N ASP A 214 -33.06 -10.45 22.09
CA ASP A 214 -32.09 -10.15 23.14
C ASP A 214 -31.81 -8.63 23.30
N GLY A 215 -32.58 -7.79 22.60
CA GLY A 215 -32.42 -6.34 22.61
C GLY A 215 -31.18 -5.85 21.86
N SER A 216 -30.49 -6.73 21.11
CA SER A 216 -29.47 -6.32 20.15
C SER A 216 -30.12 -5.74 18.90
N ARG A 217 -29.39 -4.86 18.21
CA ARG A 217 -29.79 -4.40 16.88
C ARG A 217 -28.89 -5.10 15.85
N ALA A 218 -29.44 -5.33 14.67
CA ALA A 218 -28.67 -5.71 13.50
C ALA A 218 -28.60 -4.48 12.60
N ALA A 219 -27.49 -4.32 11.88
CA ALA A 219 -27.05 -3.13 11.18
C ALA A 219 -28.16 -2.28 10.53
N GLU A 220 -27.96 -0.96 10.48
CA GLU A 220 -28.90 0.07 10.01
C GLU A 220 -29.23 0.02 8.49
N ALA A 221 -29.03 -1.11 7.81
CA ALA A 221 -29.33 -1.34 6.40
C ALA A 221 -30.80 -1.75 6.17
N LEU A 222 -31.44 -1.16 5.14
CA LEU A 222 -32.84 -1.45 4.79
C LEU A 222 -32.99 -2.81 4.11
N VAL A 223 -33.39 -3.83 4.86
CA VAL A 223 -33.80 -5.16 4.34
C VAL A 223 -35.30 -5.17 4.02
N THR A 224 -35.63 -5.56 2.80
CA THR A 224 -37.01 -5.62 2.28
C THR A 224 -37.63 -7.02 2.33
N SER A 225 -36.82 -8.06 2.19
CA SER A 225 -37.28 -9.46 2.16
C SER A 225 -36.13 -10.44 2.45
N ILE A 226 -36.45 -11.71 2.62
CA ILE A 226 -35.49 -12.83 2.73
C ILE A 226 -35.70 -13.77 1.54
N LEU A 227 -34.61 -14.31 0.99
CA LEU A 227 -34.65 -15.28 -0.11
C LEU A 227 -34.09 -16.64 0.35
N ILE A 228 -34.68 -17.70 -0.20
CA ILE A 228 -34.20 -19.08 -0.13
C ILE A 228 -33.87 -19.51 -1.55
N ASN A 229 -32.60 -19.84 -1.83
CA ASN A 229 -32.12 -20.15 -3.17
C ASN A 229 -32.57 -19.10 -4.21
N GLY A 230 -32.50 -17.81 -3.83
CA GLY A 230 -32.81 -16.70 -4.73
C GLY A 230 -34.30 -16.51 -5.00
N ARG A 231 -35.17 -17.11 -4.20
CA ARG A 231 -36.63 -16.97 -4.26
C ARG A 231 -37.19 -16.50 -2.93
N GLY A 232 -38.05 -15.49 -2.97
CA GLY A 232 -38.72 -14.97 -1.78
C GLY A 232 -40.01 -14.24 -2.14
N GLN A 233 -40.59 -13.55 -1.17
CA GLN A 233 -41.78 -12.73 -1.37
C GLN A 233 -41.57 -11.34 -0.77
N TYR A 234 -41.97 -10.32 -1.50
CA TYR A 234 -41.95 -8.94 -1.06
C TYR A 234 -43.33 -8.48 -0.59
N PHE A 235 -43.37 -7.72 0.50
CA PHE A 235 -44.59 -7.13 1.04
C PHE A 235 -44.52 -5.61 0.88
N ASP A 236 -45.37 -5.04 0.01
CA ASP A 236 -45.39 -3.58 -0.23
C ASP A 236 -46.06 -2.85 0.94
N PRO A 237 -45.32 -2.00 1.69
CA PRO A 237 -45.87 -1.24 2.81
C PRO A 237 -46.97 -0.23 2.42
N ARG A 238 -47.11 0.10 1.13
CA ARG A 238 -48.09 1.07 0.62
C ARG A 238 -49.40 0.44 0.17
N ALA A 239 -49.47 -0.88 0.08
CA ALA A 239 -50.69 -1.56 -0.34
C ALA A 239 -51.70 -1.63 0.81
N GLU A 240 -52.94 -1.17 0.59
CA GLU A 240 -54.03 -1.14 1.60
C GLU A 240 -54.38 -2.51 2.24
N ASN A 241 -53.85 -3.61 1.70
CA ASN A 241 -54.12 -4.99 2.14
C ASN A 241 -52.86 -5.85 2.37
N ASP A 242 -51.67 -5.26 2.58
CA ASP A 242 -50.41 -6.02 2.72
C ASP A 242 -50.24 -7.08 1.60
N ARG A 243 -50.49 -6.69 0.34
CA ARG A 243 -50.40 -7.65 -0.77
C ARG A 243 -48.95 -8.10 -0.94
N SER A 244 -48.73 -9.38 -0.67
CA SER A 244 -47.47 -10.09 -0.94
C SER A 244 -47.31 -10.32 -2.44
N SER A 245 -46.07 -10.25 -2.95
CA SER A 245 -45.76 -10.72 -4.29
C SER A 245 -46.13 -12.22 -4.41
N THR A 246 -46.82 -12.59 -5.48
CA THR A 246 -47.19 -13.99 -5.77
C THR A 246 -46.04 -14.73 -6.46
N THR A 247 -44.81 -14.41 -6.09
CA THR A 247 -43.61 -14.99 -6.67
C THR A 247 -43.45 -16.46 -6.31
N PRO A 248 -43.01 -17.30 -7.25
CA PRO A 248 -42.86 -18.72 -6.97
C PRO A 248 -41.79 -19.01 -5.92
N LEU A 249 -42.18 -19.80 -4.93
CA LEU A 249 -41.33 -20.27 -3.85
C LEU A 249 -40.40 -21.38 -4.30
N GLU A 250 -39.38 -21.64 -3.49
CA GLU A 250 -38.46 -22.76 -3.67
C GLU A 250 -39.11 -24.10 -3.28
N TYR A 251 -38.85 -25.16 -4.04
CA TYR A 251 -39.37 -26.51 -3.81
C TYR A 251 -38.25 -27.52 -3.59
N LEU A 252 -38.28 -28.24 -2.46
CA LEU A 252 -37.43 -29.40 -2.20
C LEU A 252 -38.28 -30.66 -2.43
N ARG A 253 -38.02 -31.36 -3.53
CA ARG A 253 -38.86 -32.48 -3.98
C ARG A 253 -38.40 -33.81 -3.38
N VAL A 254 -39.26 -34.43 -2.57
CA VAL A 254 -39.05 -35.75 -1.94
C VAL A 254 -40.17 -36.75 -2.30
N VAL A 255 -40.85 -36.52 -3.42
CA VAL A 255 -42.08 -37.20 -3.86
C VAL A 255 -41.95 -38.74 -3.96
N SER A 256 -40.77 -39.27 -4.26
CA SER A 256 -40.51 -40.72 -4.43
C SER A 256 -39.66 -41.34 -3.33
N ALA A 257 -39.56 -40.69 -2.17
CA ALA A 257 -38.72 -41.14 -1.07
C ALA A 257 -39.17 -42.50 -0.50
N PRO A 258 -38.27 -43.49 -0.28
CA PRO A 258 -38.59 -44.67 0.53
C PRO A 258 -39.08 -44.33 1.94
N ASN A 259 -39.75 -45.27 2.64
CA ASN A 259 -40.12 -45.06 4.04
C ASN A 259 -38.86 -44.87 4.89
N ASN A 260 -38.87 -43.86 5.76
CA ASN A 260 -37.71 -43.42 6.56
C ASN A 260 -36.51 -42.94 5.72
N ALA A 261 -36.72 -42.52 4.47
CA ALA A 261 -35.66 -41.89 3.69
C ALA A 261 -35.07 -40.68 4.43
N VAL A 262 -33.74 -40.57 4.40
CA VAL A 262 -33.01 -39.50 5.07
C VAL A 262 -32.44 -38.57 4.01
N TYR A 263 -32.63 -37.26 4.17
CA TYR A 263 -32.09 -36.23 3.27
C TYR A 263 -31.16 -35.30 4.02
N ARG A 264 -30.06 -34.89 3.38
CA ARG A 264 -29.14 -33.89 3.91
C ARG A 264 -29.48 -32.52 3.36
N LEU A 265 -29.70 -31.54 4.23
CA LEU A 265 -29.76 -30.13 3.84
C LEU A 265 -28.48 -29.45 4.29
N ARG A 266 -27.85 -28.74 3.35
CA ARG A 266 -26.64 -27.95 3.54
C ARG A 266 -27.06 -26.49 3.58
N LEU A 267 -27.16 -25.93 4.78
CA LEU A 267 -27.65 -24.59 5.03
C LEU A 267 -26.48 -23.62 5.01
N ILE A 268 -26.59 -22.55 4.23
CA ILE A 268 -25.58 -21.49 4.09
C ILE A 268 -26.30 -20.16 4.29
N ASN A 269 -25.85 -19.34 5.24
CA ASN A 269 -26.30 -17.95 5.33
C ASN A 269 -25.31 -17.03 4.61
N GLY A 270 -25.65 -16.66 3.37
CA GLY A 270 -24.89 -15.70 2.55
C GLY A 270 -25.49 -14.28 2.58
N GLY A 271 -26.32 -13.97 3.57
CA GLY A 271 -26.86 -12.62 3.79
C GLY A 271 -25.79 -11.60 4.16
N SER A 272 -26.20 -10.34 4.34
CA SER A 272 -25.33 -9.22 4.70
C SER A 272 -25.70 -8.56 6.04
N VAL A 273 -26.86 -8.87 6.63
CA VAL A 273 -27.43 -8.12 7.76
C VAL A 273 -27.94 -9.03 8.88
N PHE A 274 -28.76 -10.05 8.58
CA PHE A 274 -29.49 -10.79 9.61
C PHE A 274 -28.97 -12.21 9.87
N PRO A 275 -28.85 -12.62 11.16
CA PRO A 275 -28.87 -14.03 11.50
C PRO A 275 -30.27 -14.60 11.23
N LEU A 276 -30.32 -15.80 10.65
CA LEU A 276 -31.57 -16.41 10.18
C LEU A 276 -31.88 -17.70 10.95
N LYS A 277 -33.14 -17.86 11.35
CA LYS A 277 -33.64 -19.02 12.08
C LYS A 277 -34.33 -19.97 11.12
N PHE A 278 -33.77 -21.16 10.97
CA PHE A 278 -34.26 -22.20 10.06
C PHE A 278 -35.04 -23.29 10.81
N SER A 279 -36.18 -23.71 10.25
CA SER A 279 -36.97 -24.86 10.73
C SER A 279 -37.85 -25.48 9.63
N ILE A 280 -38.32 -26.71 9.85
CA ILE A 280 -39.25 -27.39 8.96
C ILE A 280 -40.41 -27.95 9.79
N ASP A 281 -41.64 -27.66 9.36
CA ASP A 281 -42.84 -28.14 10.06
C ASP A 281 -42.84 -29.68 10.15
N ASP A 282 -43.06 -30.23 11.35
CA ASP A 282 -43.13 -31.69 11.62
C ASP A 282 -41.85 -32.49 11.30
N HIS A 283 -40.70 -31.81 11.12
CA HIS A 283 -39.42 -32.45 10.84
C HIS A 283 -38.34 -31.95 11.82
N PRO A 284 -37.97 -32.76 12.83
CA PRO A 284 -36.82 -32.42 13.67
C PRO A 284 -35.53 -32.45 12.83
N LEU A 285 -34.62 -31.54 13.14
CA LEU A 285 -33.34 -31.36 12.45
C LEU A 285 -32.25 -32.11 13.20
N LYS A 286 -31.63 -33.11 12.57
CA LYS A 286 -30.45 -33.79 13.12
C LYS A 286 -29.20 -33.10 12.58
N VAL A 287 -28.62 -32.19 13.35
CA VAL A 287 -27.41 -31.44 13.00
C VAL A 287 -26.20 -32.35 13.05
N ILE A 288 -25.42 -32.40 11.97
CA ILE A 288 -24.26 -33.30 11.83
C ILE A 288 -22.94 -32.58 11.58
N ALA A 289 -22.97 -31.32 11.11
CA ALA A 289 -21.77 -30.51 10.88
C ALA A 289 -22.06 -29.02 11.10
N SER A 290 -21.03 -28.27 11.47
CA SER A 290 -21.00 -26.81 11.55
C SER A 290 -19.79 -26.30 10.76
N ASP A 291 -19.96 -25.28 9.93
CA ASP A 291 -18.91 -24.67 9.09
C ASP A 291 -18.12 -25.67 8.23
N GLY A 292 -18.79 -26.74 7.80
CA GLY A 292 -18.18 -27.82 7.02
C GLY A 292 -17.49 -28.90 7.87
N ILE A 293 -17.35 -28.68 9.17
CA ILE A 293 -16.66 -29.61 10.08
C ILE A 293 -17.67 -30.53 10.79
N PRO A 294 -17.49 -31.86 10.76
CA PRO A 294 -18.37 -32.81 11.43
C PRO A 294 -18.39 -32.66 12.96
N LEU A 295 -19.58 -32.75 13.54
CA LEU A 295 -19.77 -32.81 14.99
C LEU A 295 -19.38 -34.20 15.53
N ALA A 296 -18.88 -34.26 16.77
CA ALA A 296 -18.58 -35.52 17.44
C ALA A 296 -19.85 -36.35 17.67
N GLU A 297 -20.92 -35.69 18.13
CA GLU A 297 -22.23 -36.29 18.34
C GLU A 297 -23.30 -35.46 17.61
N PRO A 298 -24.09 -36.07 16.72
CA PRO A 298 -25.20 -35.37 16.09
C PRO A 298 -26.26 -34.92 17.10
N MET A 299 -26.78 -33.70 16.91
CA MET A 299 -27.76 -33.11 17.82
C MET A 299 -29.13 -33.00 17.14
N ILE A 300 -30.19 -33.43 17.83
CA ILE A 300 -31.56 -33.29 17.34
C ILE A 300 -32.17 -32.02 17.93
N VAL A 301 -32.57 -31.10 17.06
CA VAL A 301 -33.15 -29.80 17.44
C VAL A 301 -34.39 -29.50 16.59
N ASP A 302 -35.22 -28.57 17.06
CA ASP A 302 -36.39 -28.10 16.30
C ASP A 302 -36.00 -26.96 15.35
N GLN A 303 -35.02 -26.14 15.74
CA GLN A 303 -34.61 -24.94 14.99
C GLN A 303 -33.09 -24.72 15.10
N VAL A 304 -32.50 -24.11 14.07
CA VAL A 304 -31.08 -23.70 14.06
C VAL A 304 -31.01 -22.22 13.70
N ILE A 305 -30.30 -21.43 14.49
CA ILE A 305 -29.92 -20.06 14.13
C ILE A 305 -28.62 -20.13 13.34
N ILE A 306 -28.57 -19.43 12.21
CA ILE A 306 -27.43 -19.42 11.30
C ILE A 306 -26.98 -17.97 11.17
N GLY A 307 -25.85 -17.63 11.80
CA GLY A 307 -25.21 -16.32 11.67
C GLY A 307 -24.68 -16.08 10.25
N LEU A 308 -24.32 -14.83 9.96
CA LEU A 308 -23.81 -14.46 8.63
C LEU A 308 -22.51 -15.20 8.34
N GLY A 309 -22.42 -15.87 7.19
CA GLY A 309 -21.27 -16.69 6.77
C GLY A 309 -21.19 -18.08 7.41
N GLU A 310 -22.03 -18.40 8.40
CA GLU A 310 -22.07 -19.73 9.02
C GLU A 310 -22.79 -20.76 8.13
N ARG A 311 -22.41 -22.03 8.32
CA ARG A 311 -23.04 -23.16 7.62
C ARG A 311 -23.40 -24.28 8.58
N TYR A 312 -24.50 -24.95 8.31
CA TYR A 312 -24.92 -26.13 9.04
C TYR A 312 -25.39 -27.23 8.09
N ASP A 313 -24.94 -28.45 8.34
CA ASP A 313 -25.50 -29.61 7.66
C ASP A 313 -26.45 -30.32 8.61
N VAL A 314 -27.69 -30.51 8.15
CA VAL A 314 -28.76 -31.13 8.91
C VAL A 314 -29.35 -32.29 8.14
N LEU A 315 -29.66 -33.38 8.83
CA LEU A 315 -30.39 -34.51 8.28
C LEU A 315 -31.87 -34.39 8.68
N ILE A 316 -32.75 -34.63 7.72
CA ILE A 316 -34.18 -34.79 7.95
C ILE A 316 -34.62 -36.19 7.57
N THR A 317 -35.58 -36.73 8.30
CA THR A 317 -36.22 -38.00 7.95
C THR A 317 -37.58 -37.74 7.33
N ALA A 318 -37.87 -38.42 6.23
CA ALA A 318 -39.12 -38.26 5.50
C ALA A 318 -40.35 -38.54 6.40
N ALA A 319 -41.31 -37.62 6.42
CA ALA A 319 -42.51 -37.73 7.23
C ALA A 319 -43.37 -38.95 6.85
N LYS A 320 -44.11 -39.46 7.84
CA LYS A 320 -45.06 -40.58 7.65
C LYS A 320 -46.30 -40.14 6.88
N ASN A 321 -46.80 -38.92 7.13
CA ASN A 321 -47.93 -38.39 6.39
C ASN A 321 -47.45 -37.77 5.08
N ARG A 322 -47.79 -38.42 3.96
CA ARG A 322 -47.37 -38.01 2.61
C ARG A 322 -48.49 -37.40 1.78
N ALA A 323 -49.67 -37.21 2.37
CA ALA A 323 -50.82 -36.60 1.72
C ALA A 323 -50.74 -35.07 1.65
N ILE A 324 -49.80 -34.47 2.39
CA ILE A 324 -49.60 -33.02 2.48
C ILE A 324 -48.14 -32.66 2.20
N ASN A 325 -47.92 -31.45 1.73
CA ASN A 325 -46.61 -30.82 1.71
C ASN A 325 -46.37 -30.08 3.03
N TYR A 326 -45.10 -29.77 3.31
CA TYR A 326 -44.68 -29.14 4.57
C TYR A 326 -43.98 -27.81 4.31
N TRP A 327 -44.19 -26.84 5.21
CA TRP A 327 -43.48 -25.56 5.18
C TRP A 327 -42.04 -25.70 5.69
N ILE A 328 -41.11 -25.19 4.89
CA ILE A 328 -39.77 -24.80 5.33
C ILE A 328 -39.86 -23.32 5.72
N ARG A 329 -39.38 -22.97 6.91
CA ARG A 329 -39.48 -21.64 7.50
C ARG A 329 -38.11 -21.06 7.77
N VAL A 330 -37.90 -19.86 7.26
CA VAL A 330 -36.75 -19.02 7.59
C VAL A 330 -37.31 -17.72 8.15
N ASP A 331 -37.03 -17.44 9.42
CA ASP A 331 -37.51 -16.25 10.13
C ASP A 331 -36.30 -15.49 10.69
N THR A 332 -36.42 -14.18 10.90
CA THR A 332 -35.42 -13.42 11.65
C THR A 332 -35.62 -13.56 13.17
N MET A 333 -34.71 -12.98 13.95
CA MET A 333 -34.80 -12.94 15.41
C MET A 333 -35.51 -11.68 15.92
N ASP A 334 -36.29 -11.00 15.07
CA ASP A 334 -37.00 -9.75 15.41
C ASP A 334 -37.99 -9.96 16.56
N LYS A 335 -37.95 -9.08 17.56
CA LYS A 335 -38.82 -9.14 18.74
C LYS A 335 -40.29 -8.87 18.41
N ASN A 336 -40.56 -8.07 17.37
CA ASN A 336 -41.91 -7.69 16.95
C ASN A 336 -42.51 -8.70 15.97
N ASN A 337 -41.75 -9.74 15.59
CA ASN A 337 -42.14 -10.76 14.63
C ASN A 337 -42.69 -10.15 13.33
N ASN A 338 -41.95 -9.18 12.79
CA ASN A 338 -42.35 -8.40 11.62
C ASN A 338 -42.71 -9.34 10.44
N PRO A 339 -43.93 -9.25 9.89
CA PRO A 339 -44.36 -10.11 8.80
C PRO A 339 -43.56 -9.91 7.50
N ARG A 340 -42.66 -8.93 7.40
CA ARG A 340 -41.82 -8.71 6.21
C ARG A 340 -40.53 -9.51 6.21
N TRP A 341 -40.05 -9.90 7.38
CA TRP A 341 -38.71 -10.50 7.56
C TRP A 341 -38.77 -12.01 7.74
N HIS A 342 -39.44 -12.68 6.79
CA HIS A 342 -39.48 -14.13 6.73
C HIS A 342 -39.47 -14.63 5.28
N ALA A 343 -39.02 -15.86 5.09
CA ALA A 343 -39.12 -16.59 3.84
C ALA A 343 -39.75 -17.98 4.07
N ARG A 344 -40.38 -18.48 3.02
CA ARG A 344 -41.02 -19.80 2.99
C ARG A 344 -40.55 -20.58 1.78
N ALA A 345 -40.34 -21.88 1.96
CA ALA A 345 -40.13 -22.83 0.89
C ALA A 345 -40.97 -24.08 1.16
N ILE A 346 -41.12 -24.93 0.15
CA ILE A 346 -42.04 -26.07 0.19
C ILE A 346 -41.23 -27.35 0.15
N LEU A 347 -41.36 -28.17 1.19
CA LEU A 347 -40.91 -29.56 1.17
C LEU A 347 -42.04 -30.41 0.55
N GLN A 348 -41.83 -30.81 -0.70
CA GLN A 348 -42.87 -31.40 -1.55
C GLN A 348 -42.85 -32.94 -1.49
N TYR A 349 -43.92 -33.51 -0.95
CA TYR A 349 -44.20 -34.95 -0.92
C TYR A 349 -45.23 -35.38 -1.98
N THR A 350 -46.12 -34.48 -2.40
CA THR A 350 -47.17 -34.78 -3.38
C THR A 350 -46.68 -34.54 -4.81
N THR A 351 -47.24 -35.26 -5.79
CA THR A 351 -46.98 -35.02 -7.22
C THR A 351 -47.50 -33.66 -7.69
N ASP A 352 -48.60 -33.21 -7.09
CA ASP A 352 -49.22 -31.93 -7.41
C ASP A 352 -48.56 -30.78 -6.62
N THR A 353 -48.52 -29.58 -7.19
CA THR A 353 -48.01 -28.34 -6.56
C THR A 353 -49.05 -27.72 -5.63
N ILE A 354 -49.45 -28.46 -4.60
CA ILE A 354 -50.41 -28.01 -3.59
C ILE A 354 -49.66 -27.25 -2.49
N MET A 355 -50.17 -26.08 -2.10
CA MET A 355 -49.60 -25.29 -1.00
C MET A 355 -49.69 -26.04 0.34
N PRO A 356 -48.63 -26.04 1.17
CA PRO A 356 -48.66 -26.71 2.46
C PRO A 356 -49.72 -26.15 3.42
N THR A 357 -50.45 -27.03 4.09
CA THR A 357 -51.37 -26.69 5.20
C THR A 357 -50.76 -26.97 6.57
N SER A 358 -49.47 -27.31 6.63
CA SER A 358 -48.76 -27.60 7.87
C SER A 358 -48.67 -26.37 8.78
N LYS A 359 -48.51 -26.61 10.08
CA LYS A 359 -48.36 -25.55 11.10
C LYS A 359 -47.09 -25.80 11.90
N PRO A 360 -46.43 -24.74 12.39
CA PRO A 360 -45.26 -24.88 13.25
C PRO A 360 -45.64 -25.62 14.54
N ARG A 361 -44.69 -26.39 15.07
CA ARG A 361 -44.87 -27.11 16.33
C ARG A 361 -45.15 -26.11 17.45
N LYS A 362 -46.21 -26.36 18.24
CA LYS A 362 -46.49 -25.59 19.45
C LYS A 362 -45.57 -26.06 20.57
N CYS A 363 -44.75 -25.15 21.08
CA CYS A 363 -43.85 -25.39 22.20
C CYS A 363 -44.60 -25.19 23.52
N THR A 364 -44.50 -26.13 24.45
CA THR A 364 -45.11 -26.04 25.79
C THR A 364 -44.07 -26.35 26.86
N SER A 365 -44.34 -25.98 28.12
CA SER A 365 -43.46 -26.30 29.25
C SER A 365 -43.22 -27.80 29.43
N SER A 366 -44.16 -28.65 29.05
CA SER A 366 -44.03 -30.12 29.10
C SER A 366 -43.32 -30.74 27.89
N LYS A 367 -43.24 -30.02 26.76
CA LYS A 367 -42.56 -30.44 25.53
C LYS A 367 -41.87 -29.24 24.89
N PRO A 368 -40.77 -28.75 25.49
CA PRO A 368 -40.09 -27.56 25.01
C PRO A 368 -39.51 -27.79 23.61
N CYS A 369 -39.36 -26.71 22.85
CA CYS A 369 -38.66 -26.70 21.57
C CYS A 369 -37.17 -26.41 21.80
N VAL A 370 -36.30 -27.07 21.04
CA VAL A 370 -34.84 -26.90 21.16
C VAL A 370 -34.33 -26.06 20.00
N ILE A 371 -33.62 -24.97 20.30
CA ILE A 371 -33.00 -24.07 19.32
C ILE A 371 -31.49 -24.14 19.49
N LEU A 372 -30.76 -24.33 18.39
CA LEU A 372 -29.30 -24.35 18.37
C LEU A 372 -28.72 -22.98 17.96
N ASN A 373 -27.50 -22.71 18.44
CA ASN A 373 -26.67 -21.56 18.11
C ASN A 373 -27.24 -20.23 18.61
N CYS A 374 -27.79 -20.22 19.82
CA CYS A 374 -28.32 -19.01 20.43
C CYS A 374 -27.20 -18.08 20.93
N PRO A 375 -27.24 -16.77 20.63
CA PRO A 375 -26.30 -15.78 21.17
C PRO A 375 -26.63 -15.36 22.62
N PHE A 376 -27.55 -16.05 23.27
CA PHE A 376 -28.03 -15.79 24.63
C PHE A 376 -28.48 -17.09 25.31
N THR A 377 -28.54 -17.07 26.64
CA THR A 377 -28.87 -18.25 27.45
C THR A 377 -30.37 -18.44 27.70
N GLN A 378 -31.17 -17.37 27.61
CA GLN A 378 -32.62 -17.41 27.81
C GLN A 378 -33.32 -16.60 26.72
N TYR A 379 -34.34 -17.19 26.09
CA TYR A 379 -35.16 -16.49 25.10
C TYR A 379 -36.04 -15.44 25.81
N GLY A 380 -36.12 -14.23 25.25
CA GLY A 380 -36.74 -13.07 25.90
C GLY A 380 -38.20 -13.25 26.37
N PRO A 381 -38.67 -12.40 27.29
CA PRO A 381 -39.85 -12.67 28.13
C PRO A 381 -41.22 -12.31 27.55
N ASN A 382 -41.30 -11.72 26.35
CA ASN A 382 -42.52 -11.06 25.86
C ASN A 382 -43.20 -11.73 24.66
N THR A 383 -43.04 -13.04 24.46
CA THR A 383 -44.05 -13.79 23.70
C THR A 383 -44.91 -14.54 24.69
N GLU A 384 -46.22 -14.63 24.47
CA GLU A 384 -47.23 -15.20 25.39
C GLU A 384 -46.94 -16.65 25.88
N ASN A 385 -45.79 -17.25 25.51
CA ASN A 385 -45.33 -18.58 25.90
C ASN A 385 -43.80 -18.70 26.25
N SER A 386 -43.00 -17.62 26.35
CA SER A 386 -41.52 -17.70 26.23
C SER A 386 -40.67 -17.52 27.50
N ALA A 387 -40.68 -18.50 28.39
CA ALA A 387 -39.48 -18.77 29.22
C ALA A 387 -39.28 -20.26 29.54
N MET A 388 -40.39 -21.02 29.70
CA MET A 388 -40.32 -22.47 29.99
C MET A 388 -40.51 -23.37 28.76
N SER A 389 -40.87 -22.81 27.61
CA SER A 389 -41.24 -23.60 26.42
C SER A 389 -40.14 -23.71 25.36
N MET A 390 -39.02 -22.98 25.48
CA MET A 390 -37.90 -23.03 24.52
C MET A 390 -36.56 -23.19 25.23
N ILE A 391 -35.74 -24.12 24.76
CA ILE A 391 -34.38 -24.41 25.25
C ILE A 391 -33.39 -23.86 24.23
N CYS A 392 -32.54 -22.94 24.66
CA CYS A 392 -31.48 -22.34 23.85
C CYS A 392 -30.16 -23.07 24.08
N LEU A 393 -29.63 -23.70 23.04
CA LEU A 393 -28.31 -24.32 23.03
C LEU A 393 -27.31 -23.38 22.35
N THR A 394 -26.16 -23.23 22.99
CA THR A 394 -25.08 -22.35 22.54
C THR A 394 -24.06 -23.16 21.72
N PRO A 395 -23.14 -22.51 20.97
CA PRO A 395 -22.03 -23.21 20.33
C PRO A 395 -21.21 -24.09 21.28
N LEU A 396 -21.07 -23.70 22.55
CA LEU A 396 -20.33 -24.45 23.57
C LEU A 396 -20.98 -25.80 23.95
N ASN A 397 -22.23 -26.04 23.54
CA ASN A 397 -22.90 -27.33 23.71
C ASN A 397 -22.50 -28.35 22.64
N LEU A 398 -21.78 -27.93 21.60
CA LEU A 398 -21.29 -28.78 20.53
C LEU A 398 -19.81 -29.07 20.70
N THR A 399 -19.39 -30.23 20.20
CA THR A 399 -17.99 -30.64 20.15
C THR A 399 -17.66 -31.17 18.76
N THR A 400 -16.41 -30.94 18.32
CA THR A 400 -15.92 -31.43 17.04
C THR A 400 -15.46 -32.86 17.16
N ARG A 401 -15.61 -33.65 16.09
CA ARG A 401 -15.13 -35.02 16.04
C ARG A 401 -13.61 -35.07 16.20
N ALA A 402 -13.10 -36.03 16.97
CA ALA A 402 -11.69 -36.08 17.39
C ALA A 402 -10.66 -36.21 16.24
N ASP A 403 -11.06 -36.76 15.09
CA ASP A 403 -10.24 -36.81 13.86
C ASP A 403 -9.96 -35.42 13.25
N HIS A 404 -10.75 -34.42 13.63
CA HIS A 404 -10.63 -33.04 13.22
C HIS A 404 -10.14 -32.11 14.35
N VAL A 405 -9.64 -32.65 15.46
CA VAL A 405 -9.12 -31.89 16.60
C VAL A 405 -7.64 -32.26 16.80
N ASP A 406 -6.74 -31.28 16.78
CA ASP A 406 -5.35 -31.51 17.19
C ASP A 406 -5.24 -31.59 18.71
N HIS A 407 -4.82 -32.75 19.20
CA HIS A 407 -4.61 -33.02 20.62
C HIS A 407 -3.41 -32.27 21.20
N ASP A 408 -2.41 -31.88 20.40
CA ASP A 408 -1.21 -31.18 20.86
C ASP A 408 -1.49 -29.71 21.27
N LEU A 409 -2.53 -29.07 20.70
CA LEU A 409 -2.95 -27.69 21.03
C LEU A 409 -3.62 -27.55 22.41
N LEU A 410 -4.12 -28.66 22.94
CA LEU A 410 -4.94 -28.73 24.16
C LEU A 410 -4.14 -29.01 25.43
N ASP A 411 -2.85 -29.34 25.31
CA ASP A 411 -1.98 -29.57 26.46
C ASP A 411 -1.38 -28.26 26.99
N GLU A 412 -2.03 -27.67 28.00
CA GLU A 412 -1.58 -26.44 28.67
C GLU A 412 -0.23 -26.62 29.41
N THR A 413 0.24 -27.85 29.62
CA THR A 413 1.47 -28.12 30.37
C THR A 413 2.75 -28.02 29.53
N ILE A 414 2.64 -27.99 28.19
CA ILE A 414 3.79 -28.15 27.30
C ILE A 414 4.26 -26.84 26.64
N ILE A 415 3.46 -25.78 26.50
CA ILE A 415 3.85 -24.63 25.66
C ILE A 415 3.40 -23.24 26.17
N PRO A 416 4.06 -22.63 27.18
CA PRO A 416 3.88 -21.22 27.53
C PRO A 416 4.62 -20.25 26.58
N GLU A 417 5.70 -20.70 25.92
CA GLU A 417 6.62 -19.82 25.17
C GLU A 417 6.17 -19.48 23.73
N VAL A 418 5.12 -20.12 23.20
CA VAL A 418 4.66 -19.98 21.78
C VAL A 418 3.27 -19.37 21.66
N ARG A 419 2.54 -19.17 22.76
CA ARG A 419 1.19 -18.57 22.72
C ARG A 419 1.28 -17.04 22.67
N LYS A 420 0.70 -16.44 21.63
CA LYS A 420 0.50 -14.99 21.51
C LYS A 420 -0.96 -14.66 21.75
N THR A 421 -1.25 -13.93 22.81
CA THR A 421 -2.60 -13.41 23.07
C THR A 421 -2.74 -12.02 22.44
N LEU A 422 -3.80 -11.81 21.66
CA LEU A 422 -4.17 -10.54 21.06
C LEU A 422 -5.57 -10.17 21.50
N GLN A 423 -5.77 -8.93 21.95
CA GLN A 423 -7.09 -8.40 22.29
C GLN A 423 -7.61 -7.54 21.13
N LEU A 424 -8.85 -7.80 20.71
CA LEU A 424 -9.60 -6.99 19.76
C LEU A 424 -10.92 -6.57 20.41
N THR A 425 -10.99 -5.32 20.82
CA THR A 425 -12.22 -4.71 21.33
C THR A 425 -12.99 -4.10 20.15
N ILE A 426 -14.21 -4.56 19.92
CA ILE A 426 -15.12 -3.96 18.94
C ILE A 426 -15.81 -2.78 19.60
N VAL A 427 -15.69 -1.61 19.00
CA VAL A 427 -16.30 -0.39 19.50
C VAL A 427 -16.98 0.36 18.35
N LYS A 428 -18.20 0.83 18.62
CA LYS A 428 -18.94 1.73 17.76
C LYS A 428 -18.52 3.18 18.02
N GLY A 429 -17.82 3.79 17.07
CA GLY A 429 -17.27 5.15 17.23
C GLY A 429 -18.36 6.22 17.23
N THR A 430 -18.25 7.24 18.10
CA THR A 430 -19.18 8.38 18.09
C THR A 430 -18.85 9.42 17.02
N ASN A 431 -17.62 9.36 16.49
CA ASN A 431 -17.03 10.36 15.62
C ASN A 431 -17.12 9.98 14.13
N LYS A 432 -17.76 10.82 13.31
CA LYS A 432 -18.01 10.60 11.86
C LYS A 432 -16.76 10.33 10.99
N ARG A 433 -15.55 10.50 11.53
CA ARG A 433 -14.27 10.30 10.81
C ARG A 433 -13.70 8.89 10.93
N ALA A 434 -14.01 8.15 12.00
CA ALA A 434 -13.47 6.81 12.29
C ALA A 434 -14.05 5.70 11.39
N GLY A 435 -15.27 5.88 10.88
CA GLY A 435 -16.13 4.77 10.44
C GLY A 435 -17.06 4.32 11.58
N PHE A 436 -18.11 3.58 11.23
CA PHE A 436 -19.17 3.16 12.16
C PHE A 436 -18.66 2.15 13.21
N GLU A 437 -17.70 1.30 12.84
CA GLU A 437 -17.14 0.21 13.66
C GLU A 437 -15.60 0.20 13.58
N SER A 438 -14.95 -0.09 14.70
CA SER A 438 -13.49 -0.10 14.82
C SER A 438 -13.02 -1.22 15.75
N PHE A 439 -11.80 -1.69 15.53
CA PHE A 439 -11.12 -2.58 16.47
C PHE A 439 -10.13 -1.76 17.29
N ASN A 440 -10.23 -1.81 18.61
CA ASN A 440 -9.38 -1.04 19.52
C ASN A 440 -9.35 0.47 19.17
N TYR A 441 -10.51 1.04 18.78
CA TYR A 441 -10.66 2.43 18.33
C TYR A 441 -9.90 2.79 17.02
N ILE A 442 -9.39 1.79 16.30
CA ILE A 442 -8.70 1.95 15.02
C ILE A 442 -9.64 1.55 13.87
N GLY A 443 -9.94 2.51 13.00
CA GLY A 443 -10.70 2.24 11.77
C GLY A 443 -9.81 1.55 10.73
N MET A 444 -10.35 0.56 10.03
CA MET A 444 -9.61 -0.11 8.95
C MET A 444 -9.64 0.71 7.66
N LYS A 445 -8.48 0.84 7.01
CA LYS A 445 -8.35 1.37 5.64
C LYS A 445 -7.98 0.25 4.68
N TYR A 446 -8.58 0.19 3.49
CA TYR A 446 -8.18 -0.76 2.45
C TYR A 446 -6.86 -0.35 1.78
N PRO A 447 -5.90 -1.28 1.57
CA PRO A 447 -4.60 -1.00 0.95
C PRO A 447 -4.70 -0.31 -0.41
N SER A 448 -3.63 0.37 -0.83
CA SER A 448 -3.52 0.93 -2.18
C SER A 448 -3.62 -0.16 -3.25
N ILE A 449 -4.22 0.16 -4.40
CA ILE A 449 -4.49 -0.78 -5.50
C ILE A 449 -3.21 -1.32 -6.16
N ASP A 450 -2.08 -0.61 -6.06
CA ASP A 450 -0.91 -0.85 -6.91
C ASP A 450 -0.23 -2.22 -6.69
N LYS A 451 -0.29 -2.77 -5.46
CA LYS A 451 0.27 -4.09 -5.11
C LYS A 451 -0.49 -4.71 -3.93
N PRO A 452 -0.94 -5.99 -4.01
CA PRO A 452 -1.56 -6.69 -2.89
C PRO A 452 -0.58 -6.89 -1.73
N ILE A 453 -1.11 -6.89 -0.50
CA ILE A 453 -0.34 -7.14 0.74
C ILE A 453 0.52 -8.40 0.64
N LEU A 454 -0.02 -9.48 0.07
CA LEU A 454 0.65 -10.78 -0.02
C LEU A 454 2.03 -10.70 -0.69
N TYR A 455 2.19 -9.84 -1.71
CA TYR A 455 3.43 -9.73 -2.49
C TYR A 455 4.39 -8.65 -1.99
N ASP A 456 3.95 -7.77 -1.09
CA ASP A 456 4.80 -6.77 -0.44
C ASP A 456 4.45 -6.58 1.05
N PRO A 457 4.67 -7.61 1.90
CA PRO A 457 4.38 -7.53 3.32
C PRO A 457 5.30 -6.53 4.06
N ARG A 458 6.38 -6.05 3.42
CA ARG A 458 7.33 -5.08 4.00
C ARG A 458 6.81 -3.64 3.95
N ARG A 459 5.91 -3.30 3.02
CA ARG A 459 5.25 -1.98 2.92
C ARG A 459 4.42 -1.62 4.15
N ILE A 460 3.96 -2.64 4.88
CA ILE A 460 3.13 -2.54 6.08
C ILE A 460 3.94 -2.14 7.32
N ARG A 461 5.18 -2.63 7.45
CA ARG A 461 6.01 -2.44 8.66
C ARG A 461 6.63 -1.06 8.84
N LYS A 462 6.55 -0.16 7.85
CA LYS A 462 7.33 1.09 7.88
C LYS A 462 6.54 2.39 7.77
N ASN A 463 5.34 2.40 7.19
CA ASN A 463 4.69 3.67 6.86
C ASN A 463 3.26 3.85 7.41
N PHE A 464 2.65 2.85 8.05
CA PHE A 464 1.23 2.95 8.46
C PHE A 464 0.83 2.14 9.70
N GLU A 465 1.79 1.70 10.53
CA GLU A 465 1.41 1.28 11.88
C GLU A 465 0.81 2.51 12.59
N CYS A 466 -0.49 2.44 12.91
CA CYS A 466 -1.12 3.43 13.78
C CYS A 466 -0.19 3.66 14.96
N SER A 467 0.19 4.92 15.24
CA SER A 467 1.11 5.17 16.33
C SER A 467 0.52 4.60 17.62
N ASN A 468 1.31 3.85 18.41
CA ASN A 468 0.91 3.38 19.75
C ASN A 468 0.52 4.53 20.71
N ARG A 469 0.51 5.77 20.23
CA ARG A 469 0.31 7.02 20.96
C ARG A 469 -1.14 7.51 20.97
N LEU A 470 -2.08 6.80 20.34
CA LEU A 470 -3.45 7.27 20.13
C LEU A 470 -4.53 6.34 20.71
N LEU A 471 -4.21 5.64 21.81
CA LEU A 471 -5.22 4.93 22.62
C LEU A 471 -5.95 5.86 23.61
N GLU A 472 -5.55 7.14 23.69
CA GLU A 472 -6.09 8.12 24.65
C GLU A 472 -7.12 9.10 24.05
N ASP A 473 -7.24 9.20 22.72
CA ASP A 473 -8.18 10.12 22.07
C ASP A 473 -9.01 9.42 20.98
N ASP A 474 -10.33 9.60 21.02
CA ASP A 474 -11.36 9.20 20.03
C ASP A 474 -11.17 9.93 18.67
N THR A 475 -9.95 9.86 18.11
CA THR A 475 -9.48 10.65 16.96
C THR A 475 -10.06 10.18 15.63
N GLY A 476 -10.55 8.94 15.57
CA GLY A 476 -11.14 8.36 14.37
C GLY A 476 -10.18 8.24 13.19
N GLU A 477 -8.93 7.86 13.43
CA GLU A 477 -7.94 7.64 12.38
C GLU A 477 -8.17 6.26 11.70
N LYS A 478 -8.22 6.25 10.35
CA LYS A 478 -8.25 5.02 9.55
C LYS A 478 -6.84 4.66 9.06
N CYS A 479 -6.29 3.51 9.46
CA CYS A 479 -4.95 3.08 9.08
C CYS A 479 -4.90 1.61 8.61
N TYR A 480 -3.72 1.19 8.14
CA TYR A 480 -3.45 -0.21 7.84
C TYR A 480 -2.91 -0.86 9.12
N HIS A 481 -3.72 -1.66 9.79
CA HIS A 481 -3.26 -2.46 10.91
C HIS A 481 -3.01 -3.90 10.46
N THR A 482 -1.85 -4.46 10.78
CA THR A 482 -1.51 -5.83 10.43
C THR A 482 -0.78 -6.48 11.58
N ILE A 483 -1.29 -7.64 11.98
CA ILE A 483 -0.68 -8.43 13.05
C ILE A 483 0.11 -9.56 12.39
N VAL A 484 1.40 -9.64 12.71
CA VAL A 484 2.30 -10.65 12.13
C VAL A 484 2.55 -11.77 13.13
N ALA A 485 1.94 -12.92 12.90
CA ALA A 485 2.28 -14.19 13.55
C ALA A 485 3.45 -14.87 12.83
N GLN A 486 4.29 -15.58 13.57
CA GLN A 486 5.30 -16.47 13.01
C GLN A 486 4.66 -17.82 12.67
N TYR A 487 5.29 -18.55 11.76
CA TYR A 487 4.89 -19.91 11.44
C TYR A 487 4.92 -20.80 12.70
N ASN A 488 3.82 -21.51 12.97
CA ASN A 488 3.53 -22.30 14.19
C ASN A 488 3.23 -21.50 15.47
N ASP A 489 3.08 -20.17 15.42
CA ASP A 489 2.54 -19.45 16.58
C ASP A 489 1.10 -19.92 16.84
N ILE A 490 0.77 -20.19 18.10
CA ILE A 490 -0.62 -20.39 18.52
C ILE A 490 -1.15 -19.02 18.91
N VAL A 491 -2.13 -18.52 18.16
CA VAL A 491 -2.68 -17.18 18.36
C VAL A 491 -4.01 -17.30 19.09
N GLU A 492 -4.07 -16.74 20.29
CA GLU A 492 -5.29 -16.62 21.10
C GLU A 492 -5.87 -15.22 20.91
N LEU A 493 -7.09 -15.12 20.40
CA LEU A 493 -7.79 -13.86 20.21
C LEU A 493 -8.85 -13.68 21.29
N LEU A 494 -8.71 -12.62 22.10
CA LEU A 494 -9.74 -12.14 23.02
C LEU A 494 -10.55 -11.05 22.31
N LEU A 495 -11.77 -11.40 21.92
CA LEU A 495 -12.71 -10.53 21.26
C LEU A 495 -13.65 -9.94 22.30
N VAL A 496 -13.72 -8.62 22.42
CA VAL A 496 -14.60 -7.96 23.38
C VAL A 496 -15.60 -7.10 22.61
N ASN A 497 -16.86 -7.51 22.59
CA ASN A 497 -17.91 -6.68 22.02
C ASN A 497 -18.32 -5.60 23.04
N HIS A 498 -17.95 -4.34 22.78
CA HIS A 498 -18.24 -3.19 23.63
C HIS A 498 -19.42 -2.34 23.12
N ASP A 499 -20.17 -2.82 22.13
CA ASP A 499 -21.40 -2.18 21.67
C ASP A 499 -22.65 -3.05 21.87
N ASP A 500 -23.79 -2.47 21.49
CA ASP A 500 -25.12 -3.06 21.68
C ASP A 500 -25.57 -3.96 20.50
N ASP A 501 -24.74 -4.09 19.46
CA ASP A 501 -25.05 -4.77 18.20
C ASP A 501 -24.43 -6.19 18.19
N GLN A 502 -24.91 -7.04 17.28
CA GLN A 502 -24.34 -8.37 17.06
C GLN A 502 -23.38 -8.34 15.87
N HIS A 503 -22.17 -8.88 16.04
CA HIS A 503 -21.11 -8.83 15.02
C HIS A 503 -20.70 -10.22 14.53
N PRO A 504 -20.86 -10.56 13.24
CA PRO A 504 -20.27 -11.77 12.71
C PRO A 504 -18.76 -11.60 12.56
N LEU A 505 -17.97 -12.56 13.04
CA LEU A 505 -16.55 -12.64 12.77
C LEU A 505 -16.26 -13.83 11.86
N HIS A 506 -15.51 -13.62 10.78
CA HIS A 506 -14.96 -14.67 9.94
C HIS A 506 -13.43 -14.56 9.87
N LEU A 507 -12.74 -15.70 9.95
CA LEU A 507 -11.29 -15.80 9.77
C LEU A 507 -10.96 -16.49 8.44
N HIS A 508 -10.23 -15.79 7.58
CA HIS A 508 -9.78 -16.32 6.29
C HIS A 508 -8.59 -17.29 6.47
N GLY A 509 -8.50 -18.30 5.62
CA GLY A 509 -7.32 -19.17 5.50
C GLY A 509 -7.04 -20.09 6.70
N SER A 510 -7.85 -20.06 7.76
CA SER A 510 -7.66 -20.88 8.96
C SER A 510 -8.99 -21.13 9.67
N TYR A 511 -9.00 -22.14 10.54
CA TYR A 511 -10.09 -22.39 11.49
C TYR A 511 -9.68 -21.92 12.88
N PHE A 512 -10.64 -21.84 13.80
CA PHE A 512 -10.38 -21.56 15.20
C PHE A 512 -11.23 -22.41 16.12
N HIS A 513 -10.68 -22.71 17.30
CA HIS A 513 -11.39 -23.36 18.38
C HIS A 513 -12.05 -22.29 19.26
N ILE A 514 -13.33 -22.48 19.59
CA ILE A 514 -14.01 -21.64 20.59
C ILE A 514 -13.57 -22.10 21.97
N VAL A 515 -12.80 -21.25 22.65
CA VAL A 515 -12.26 -21.52 24.00
C VAL A 515 -13.29 -21.14 25.06
N GLU A 516 -13.83 -19.93 24.96
CA GLU A 516 -14.79 -19.39 25.92
C GLU A 516 -15.77 -18.46 25.20
N LEU A 517 -17.03 -18.49 25.64
CA LEU A 517 -18.10 -17.62 25.17
C LEU A 517 -18.76 -16.97 26.39
N GLY A 518 -18.46 -15.71 26.63
CA GLY A 518 -19.10 -14.89 27.63
C GLY A 518 -20.47 -14.46 27.15
N LEU A 519 -21.52 -15.02 27.74
CA LEU A 519 -22.90 -14.65 27.42
C LEU A 519 -23.45 -13.71 28.50
N ALA A 520 -24.00 -12.57 28.08
CA ALA A 520 -24.66 -11.64 28.98
C ALA A 520 -25.91 -12.28 29.61
N GLN A 521 -26.14 -12.03 30.91
CA GLN A 521 -27.40 -12.42 31.56
C GLN A 521 -28.45 -11.37 31.22
N LEU A 522 -29.57 -11.78 30.63
CA LEU A 522 -30.66 -10.86 30.26
C LEU A 522 -31.66 -10.68 31.41
N ASN A 523 -32.24 -9.49 31.52
CA ASN A 523 -33.36 -9.19 32.39
C ASN A 523 -34.63 -9.81 31.80
N SER A 524 -35.27 -10.67 32.59
CA SER A 524 -36.48 -11.40 32.24
C SER A 524 -37.73 -10.55 32.07
N THR A 525 -37.65 -9.21 32.05
CA THR A 525 -38.79 -8.33 31.75
C THR A 525 -38.49 -7.34 30.63
N THR A 526 -37.24 -6.84 30.56
CA THR A 526 -36.85 -5.80 29.60
C THR A 526 -36.01 -6.32 28.44
N GLY A 527 -35.51 -7.56 28.51
CA GLY A 527 -34.55 -8.08 27.53
C GLY A 527 -33.19 -7.37 27.55
N GLN A 528 -32.95 -6.46 28.49
CA GLN A 528 -31.68 -5.74 28.65
C GLN A 528 -30.69 -6.53 29.49
N ILE A 529 -29.40 -6.29 29.33
CA ILE A 529 -28.35 -6.96 30.10
C ILE A 529 -28.50 -6.63 31.59
N LYS A 530 -28.70 -7.67 32.41
CA LYS A 530 -28.80 -7.63 33.88
C LYS A 530 -27.43 -7.69 34.55
N ALA A 531 -26.51 -8.48 33.99
CA ALA A 531 -25.11 -8.59 34.41
C ALA A 531 -24.27 -9.24 33.30
N ASN A 532 -23.06 -8.73 33.05
CA ASN A 532 -22.08 -9.43 32.22
C ASN A 532 -21.55 -10.62 33.02
N ASN A 533 -21.51 -11.82 32.43
CA ASN A 533 -20.88 -12.95 33.10
C ASN A 533 -19.39 -12.66 33.28
N LEU A 534 -18.97 -12.77 34.53
CA LEU A 534 -17.67 -12.45 35.09
C LEU A 534 -16.56 -13.33 34.51
N ASN A 535 -15.45 -12.70 34.13
CA ASN A 535 -14.05 -13.21 34.08
C ASN A 535 -13.11 -12.21 33.37
N VAL A 536 -13.68 -11.22 32.68
CA VAL A 536 -12.97 -10.15 31.97
C VAL A 536 -13.26 -8.80 32.65
N TYR A 537 -12.22 -8.16 33.19
CA TYR A 537 -12.29 -6.83 33.79
C TYR A 537 -11.74 -5.79 32.81
N CYS A 538 -12.62 -4.96 32.25
CA CYS A 538 -12.23 -3.87 31.36
C CYS A 538 -12.08 -2.56 32.13
N ASN A 539 -11.04 -1.79 31.83
CA ASN A 539 -10.92 -0.40 32.30
C ASN A 539 -11.79 0.53 31.43
N GLU A 540 -11.84 1.82 31.79
CA GLU A 540 -12.61 2.85 31.07
C GLU A 540 -12.14 3.07 29.62
N HIS A 541 -10.96 2.56 29.24
CA HIS A 541 -10.39 2.61 27.90
C HIS A 541 -10.61 1.29 27.12
N ALA A 542 -11.50 0.43 27.60
CA ALA A 542 -11.82 -0.88 27.04
C ALA A 542 -10.60 -1.83 26.86
N GLN A 543 -9.53 -1.63 27.63
CA GLN A 543 -8.49 -2.63 27.81
C GLN A 543 -8.93 -3.61 28.88
N CYS A 544 -8.92 -4.90 28.53
CA CYS A 544 -9.60 -5.90 29.30
C CYS A 544 -8.61 -6.92 29.85
N SER A 545 -8.50 -7.00 31.17
CA SER A 545 -7.75 -8.03 31.85
C SER A 545 -8.63 -9.26 32.04
N TYR A 546 -8.29 -10.34 31.34
CA TYR A 546 -8.90 -11.64 31.55
C TYR A 546 -8.10 -12.39 32.61
N THR A 547 -8.71 -12.60 33.78
CA THR A 547 -8.20 -13.59 34.73
C THR A 547 -8.63 -14.96 34.24
N LYS A 548 -7.67 -15.86 33.96
CA LYS A 548 -7.89 -17.31 33.77
C LYS A 548 -8.43 -17.94 35.07
N ALA A 549 -9.58 -17.48 35.56
CA ALA A 549 -10.22 -18.05 36.73
C ALA A 549 -10.89 -19.37 36.31
N ASN A 550 -10.30 -20.49 36.73
CA ASN A 550 -10.87 -21.84 36.66
C ASN A 550 -11.07 -22.49 35.27
N SER A 551 -10.29 -22.14 34.24
CA SER A 551 -10.23 -22.97 33.01
C SER A 551 -9.55 -24.33 33.21
N ALA A 552 -8.89 -24.53 34.36
CA ALA A 552 -8.35 -25.82 34.81
C ALA A 552 -9.43 -26.91 35.01
N CYS A 553 -10.73 -26.57 34.96
CA CYS A 553 -11.84 -27.50 35.22
C CYS A 553 -12.73 -27.88 34.02
N LYS A 554 -12.27 -27.73 32.77
CA LYS A 554 -12.92 -28.41 31.62
C LYS A 554 -11.93 -29.23 30.79
N LYS A 555 -11.60 -30.40 31.34
CA LYS A 555 -10.91 -31.56 30.76
C LYS A 555 -11.62 -32.19 29.53
N ASN A 556 -12.30 -31.43 28.68
CA ASN A 556 -12.86 -31.99 27.45
C ASN A 556 -12.01 -31.58 26.25
N ASN A 557 -11.19 -32.53 25.79
CA ASN A 557 -10.25 -32.45 24.67
C ASN A 557 -10.92 -32.29 23.28
N MET A 558 -12.16 -31.81 23.18
CA MET A 558 -12.89 -31.69 21.91
C MET A 558 -13.71 -30.39 21.90
N ARG A 559 -13.07 -29.27 21.53
CA ARG A 559 -13.75 -27.97 21.37
C ARG A 559 -14.41 -27.87 19.99
N LEU A 560 -15.40 -27.00 19.85
CA LEU A 560 -16.02 -26.72 18.55
C LEU A 560 -15.04 -25.93 17.68
N VAL A 561 -14.80 -26.41 16.46
CA VAL A 561 -13.96 -25.78 15.44
C VAL A 561 -14.87 -25.10 14.42
N LYS A 562 -14.58 -23.84 14.10
CA LYS A 562 -15.35 -23.01 13.15
C LYS A 562 -14.39 -22.07 12.40
N ASP A 563 -14.85 -21.47 11.31
CA ASP A 563 -14.19 -20.29 10.71
C ASP A 563 -15.03 -19.02 10.85
N THR A 564 -16.30 -19.15 11.25
CA THR A 564 -17.21 -18.03 11.41
C THR A 564 -17.93 -18.13 12.75
N LEU A 565 -18.14 -17.01 13.43
CA LEU A 565 -18.85 -16.98 14.71
C LEU A 565 -19.63 -15.67 14.87
N GLN A 566 -20.90 -15.78 15.23
CA GLN A 566 -21.69 -14.62 15.64
C GLN A 566 -21.30 -14.21 17.07
N LEU A 567 -20.74 -13.01 17.23
CA LEU A 567 -20.35 -12.48 18.53
C LEU A 567 -21.59 -12.01 19.31
N PRO A 568 -21.77 -12.47 20.56
CA PRO A 568 -22.89 -12.06 21.39
C PRO A 568 -22.74 -10.61 21.85
N LYS A 569 -23.88 -9.97 22.14
CA LYS A 569 -23.93 -8.61 22.69
C LYS A 569 -23.28 -8.54 24.07
N GLY A 570 -22.36 -7.59 24.26
CA GLY A 570 -21.74 -7.27 25.57
C GLY A 570 -20.91 -8.38 26.21
N GLY A 571 -20.55 -9.41 25.44
CA GLY A 571 -19.91 -10.62 25.93
C GLY A 571 -18.50 -10.83 25.34
N PRO A 572 -17.48 -11.16 26.16
CA PRO A 572 -16.16 -11.51 25.62
C PRO A 572 -16.18 -12.91 24.99
N VAL A 573 -15.44 -13.09 23.90
CA VAL A 573 -15.25 -14.38 23.24
C VAL A 573 -13.76 -14.65 23.13
N VAL A 574 -13.33 -15.85 23.51
CA VAL A 574 -11.95 -16.28 23.36
C VAL A 574 -11.90 -17.38 22.30
N ILE A 575 -11.11 -17.16 21.27
CA ILE A 575 -10.84 -18.15 20.21
C ILE A 575 -9.34 -18.38 20.10
N THR A 576 -8.94 -19.58 19.66
CA THR A 576 -7.54 -19.89 19.37
C THR A 576 -7.41 -20.46 17.97
N THR A 577 -6.41 -20.03 17.20
CA THR A 577 -6.20 -20.51 15.84
C THR A 577 -5.90 -22.01 15.80
N ASP A 578 -6.38 -22.68 14.77
CA ASP A 578 -6.19 -24.11 14.51
C ASP A 578 -5.26 -24.31 13.30
N ASP A 579 -3.99 -23.92 13.47
CA ASP A 579 -2.97 -24.03 12.40
C ASP A 579 -2.20 -25.37 12.42
N SER A 580 -2.69 -26.34 13.20
CA SER A 580 -2.14 -27.69 13.32
C SER A 580 -2.16 -28.51 12.02
N LEU A 581 -3.07 -28.18 11.08
CA LEU A 581 -3.16 -28.86 9.79
C LEU A 581 -2.13 -28.34 8.74
N ILE A 582 -1.21 -27.45 9.12
CA ILE A 582 0.05 -27.23 8.39
C ILE A 582 1.12 -28.29 8.78
N GLN A 583 0.69 -29.49 9.19
CA GLN A 583 1.56 -30.66 9.33
C GLN A 583 1.93 -31.32 7.99
N VAL A 584 1.47 -30.81 6.85
CA VAL A 584 2.04 -31.16 5.54
C VAL A 584 3.33 -30.38 5.32
N ASN A 585 4.32 -30.51 6.23
CA ASN A 585 5.74 -30.29 5.94
C ASN A 585 6.76 -30.52 7.07
N ARG A 586 6.54 -31.50 7.97
CA ARG A 586 7.66 -32.06 8.75
C ARG A 586 8.78 -32.65 7.86
N ASN A 587 8.49 -32.97 6.60
CA ASN A 587 9.49 -33.47 5.64
C ASN A 587 10.19 -32.38 4.81
N TYR A 588 9.65 -31.17 4.67
CA TYR A 588 10.34 -30.09 3.95
C TYR A 588 11.46 -29.46 4.76
N HIS A 589 11.26 -29.27 6.07
CA HIS A 589 12.26 -28.69 6.96
C HIS A 589 13.56 -29.54 7.03
N ASN A 590 13.44 -30.85 6.83
CA ASN A 590 14.59 -31.76 6.81
C ASN A 590 15.36 -31.80 5.47
N SER A 591 14.77 -31.36 4.35
CA SER A 591 15.45 -31.42 3.05
C SER A 591 16.47 -30.29 2.81
N LEU A 592 16.33 -29.16 3.52
CA LEU A 592 17.22 -28.01 3.41
C LEU A 592 18.08 -27.73 4.65
N SER A 593 17.69 -28.22 5.83
CA SER A 593 18.56 -28.19 7.02
C SER A 593 19.75 -29.15 6.87
N THR A 594 19.63 -30.14 5.98
CA THR A 594 20.66 -31.13 5.64
C THR A 594 21.63 -30.67 4.56
N LYS A 595 21.36 -29.53 3.87
CA LYS A 595 22.24 -29.02 2.82
C LYS A 595 23.46 -28.29 3.41
N THR A 596 24.64 -28.77 3.07
CA THR A 596 25.95 -28.23 3.44
C THR A 596 26.38 -27.13 2.45
N LYS A 597 27.41 -26.34 2.80
CA LYS A 597 27.96 -25.28 1.94
C LYS A 597 28.38 -25.74 0.53
N ARG A 598 28.58 -27.05 0.32
CA ARG A 598 28.98 -27.65 -0.96
C ARG A 598 27.80 -28.07 -1.83
N ASP A 599 26.58 -27.96 -1.34
CA ASP A 599 25.41 -28.40 -2.08
C ASP A 599 24.98 -27.37 -3.12
N ARG A 600 24.51 -27.90 -4.25
CA ARG A 600 23.96 -27.08 -5.32
C ARG A 600 22.51 -26.75 -5.01
N ILE A 601 22.15 -25.50 -5.29
CA ILE A 601 20.78 -25.00 -5.22
C ILE A 601 20.32 -24.67 -6.63
N THR A 602 19.13 -25.17 -6.98
CA THR A 602 18.45 -24.84 -8.24
C THR A 602 17.63 -23.59 -8.03
N ILE A 603 17.73 -22.64 -8.96
CA ILE A 603 16.96 -21.40 -8.98
C ILE A 603 16.24 -21.31 -10.33
N ASN A 604 14.94 -21.51 -10.33
CA ASN A 604 14.08 -21.41 -11.49
C ASN A 604 13.53 -19.99 -11.62
N VAL A 605 13.89 -19.29 -12.70
CA VAL A 605 13.40 -17.95 -13.01
C VAL A 605 12.45 -18.02 -14.21
N SER A 606 11.15 -17.90 -13.95
CA SER A 606 10.04 -18.03 -14.91
C SER A 606 10.21 -19.22 -15.86
N GLY A 607 10.62 -20.39 -15.35
CA GLY A 607 10.84 -21.62 -16.14
C GLY A 607 12.29 -21.87 -16.58
N LYS A 608 13.19 -20.87 -16.49
CA LYS A 608 14.62 -21.06 -16.77
C LYS A 608 15.36 -21.43 -15.50
N ARG A 609 15.87 -22.66 -15.44
CA ARG A 609 16.61 -23.18 -14.28
C ARG A 609 18.09 -22.81 -14.33
N TYR A 610 18.54 -22.22 -13.23
CA TYR A 610 19.93 -21.92 -12.92
C TYR A 610 20.38 -22.82 -11.78
N GLN A 611 21.68 -23.12 -11.70
CA GLN A 611 22.26 -23.85 -10.58
C GLN A 611 23.52 -23.14 -10.10
N THR A 612 23.67 -23.04 -8.80
CA THR A 612 24.87 -22.50 -8.16
C THR A 612 25.13 -23.22 -6.84
N TYR A 613 26.29 -23.01 -6.24
CA TYR A 613 26.58 -23.52 -4.91
C TYR A 613 25.95 -22.62 -3.85
N LEU A 614 25.49 -23.22 -2.75
CA LEU A 614 24.95 -22.47 -1.63
C LEU A 614 25.98 -21.49 -1.06
N SER A 615 27.26 -21.89 -1.01
CA SER A 615 28.38 -21.03 -0.60
C SER A 615 28.50 -19.76 -1.45
N THR A 616 28.18 -19.82 -2.75
CA THR A 616 28.26 -18.68 -3.66
C THR A 616 27.25 -17.60 -3.29
N LEU A 617 26.05 -18.00 -2.86
CA LEU A 617 25.01 -17.06 -2.41
C LEU A 617 25.33 -16.50 -1.01
N GLU A 618 25.80 -17.37 -0.10
CA GLU A 618 26.10 -17.02 1.28
C GLU A 618 27.28 -16.04 1.45
N ASN A 619 28.09 -15.83 0.41
CA ASN A 619 29.09 -14.76 0.38
C ASN A 619 28.48 -13.35 0.51
N TYR A 620 27.19 -13.19 0.20
CA TYR A 620 26.46 -11.92 0.27
C TYR A 620 25.21 -12.05 1.18
N PRO A 621 25.38 -12.21 2.50
CA PRO A 621 24.31 -12.60 3.43
C PRO A 621 23.19 -11.57 3.60
N ASN A 622 23.44 -10.31 3.23
CA ASN A 622 22.45 -9.23 3.33
C ASN A 622 21.44 -9.23 2.18
N THR A 623 21.78 -9.90 1.07
CA THR A 623 20.97 -9.99 -0.14
C THR A 623 19.84 -11.01 -0.01
N LEU A 624 18.84 -10.97 -0.91
CA LEU A 624 17.71 -11.89 -0.89
C LEU A 624 18.16 -13.36 -0.98
N LEU A 625 19.01 -13.69 -1.95
CA LEU A 625 19.48 -15.06 -2.18
C LEU A 625 20.52 -15.52 -1.16
N GLY A 626 21.32 -14.60 -0.62
CA GLY A 626 22.34 -14.93 0.39
C GLY A 626 21.78 -15.12 1.78
N ASN A 627 20.65 -14.47 2.11
CA ASN A 627 19.99 -14.60 3.39
C ASN A 627 19.09 -15.86 3.43
N LYS A 628 19.35 -16.76 4.39
CA LYS A 628 18.59 -18.02 4.53
C LYS A 628 17.10 -17.79 4.79
N GLN A 629 16.73 -16.80 5.59
CA GLN A 629 15.33 -16.51 5.91
C GLN A 629 14.61 -15.88 4.71
N LYS A 630 15.23 -14.90 4.04
CA LYS A 630 14.62 -14.21 2.88
C LYS A 630 14.39 -15.16 1.70
N ARG A 631 15.35 -16.04 1.38
CA ARG A 631 15.21 -16.98 0.25
C ARG A 631 14.23 -18.11 0.52
N MET A 632 14.01 -18.48 1.79
CA MET A 632 13.13 -19.60 2.16
C MET A 632 11.67 -19.36 1.75
N TYR A 633 11.24 -18.10 1.70
CA TYR A 633 9.92 -17.72 1.19
C TYR A 633 9.67 -18.16 -0.27
N TYR A 634 10.72 -18.28 -1.09
CA TYR A 634 10.63 -18.63 -2.52
C TYR A 634 10.94 -20.10 -2.80
N TRP A 635 10.98 -20.94 -1.75
CA TRP A 635 11.37 -22.35 -1.88
C TRP A 635 10.19 -23.23 -2.29
N ASN A 636 10.31 -23.88 -3.45
CA ASN A 636 9.44 -24.98 -3.86
C ASN A 636 10.10 -26.32 -3.51
N GLY A 637 9.61 -26.96 -2.45
CA GLY A 637 10.16 -28.26 -2.03
C GLY A 637 9.60 -29.50 -2.74
N GLN A 638 8.58 -29.38 -3.60
CA GLN A 638 8.15 -30.49 -4.46
C GLN A 638 9.23 -30.71 -5.54
N GLU A 639 9.72 -29.61 -6.11
CA GLU A 639 10.71 -29.59 -7.18
C GLU A 639 12.15 -29.37 -6.66
N ASN A 640 12.32 -29.15 -5.35
CA ASN A 640 13.61 -28.89 -4.70
C ASN A 640 14.39 -27.71 -5.33
N GLU A 641 13.69 -26.62 -5.64
CA GLU A 641 14.21 -25.41 -6.29
C GLU A 641 13.64 -24.11 -5.71
N LEU A 642 14.38 -23.01 -5.86
CA LEU A 642 13.86 -21.66 -5.63
C LEU A 642 13.13 -21.17 -6.87
N PHE A 643 11.88 -20.73 -6.76
CA PHE A 643 11.12 -20.22 -7.91
C PHE A 643 10.91 -18.71 -7.84
N PHE A 644 11.22 -18.02 -8.94
CA PHE A 644 11.03 -16.58 -9.11
C PHE A 644 10.32 -16.32 -10.43
N ASP A 645 9.14 -15.71 -10.41
CA ASP A 645 8.50 -15.23 -11.65
C ASP A 645 8.99 -13.81 -11.99
N ARG A 646 10.16 -13.73 -12.66
CA ARG A 646 10.97 -12.51 -12.80
C ARG A 646 11.70 -12.47 -14.16
N HIS A 647 12.33 -11.34 -14.49
CA HIS A 647 12.99 -11.16 -15.78
C HIS A 647 14.19 -12.11 -15.97
N ARG A 648 13.99 -13.15 -16.79
CA ARG A 648 14.93 -14.27 -16.99
C ARG A 648 16.36 -13.84 -17.29
N THR A 649 16.53 -12.82 -18.14
CA THR A 649 17.84 -12.41 -18.63
C THR A 649 18.57 -11.46 -17.70
N CYS A 650 17.82 -10.73 -16.86
CA CYS A 650 18.43 -9.91 -15.81
C CYS A 650 19.08 -10.80 -14.74
N PHE A 651 18.42 -11.92 -14.46
CA PHE A 651 18.90 -12.86 -13.46
C PHE A 651 20.29 -13.44 -13.79
N GLU A 652 20.67 -13.53 -15.06
CA GLU A 652 22.02 -13.98 -15.42
C GLU A 652 23.10 -13.06 -14.83
N ALA A 653 22.89 -11.74 -14.93
CA ALA A 653 23.80 -10.76 -14.36
C ALA A 653 23.72 -10.71 -12.82
N VAL A 654 22.53 -10.92 -12.24
CA VAL A 654 22.36 -11.05 -10.78
C VAL A 654 23.11 -12.27 -10.27
N LEU A 655 22.96 -13.43 -10.90
CA LEU A 655 23.67 -14.64 -10.49
C LEU A 655 25.18 -14.48 -10.69
N TYR A 656 25.60 -13.85 -11.79
CA TYR A 656 26.99 -13.55 -12.05
C TYR A 656 27.60 -12.62 -11.00
N TYR A 657 26.83 -11.70 -10.41
CA TYR A 657 27.29 -10.87 -9.29
C TYR A 657 27.75 -11.73 -8.11
N TYR A 658 27.01 -12.77 -7.74
CA TYR A 658 27.44 -13.71 -6.70
C TYR A 658 28.65 -14.56 -7.12
N GLN A 659 28.68 -15.01 -8.38
CA GLN A 659 29.75 -15.88 -8.90
C GLN A 659 31.09 -15.14 -9.06
N SER A 660 31.04 -13.86 -9.41
CA SER A 660 32.20 -13.02 -9.71
C SER A 660 32.74 -12.27 -8.49
N ASN A 661 32.17 -12.51 -7.30
CA ASN A 661 32.42 -11.71 -6.09
C ASN A 661 32.22 -10.22 -6.35
N GLY A 662 31.05 -9.89 -6.90
CA GLY A 662 30.51 -8.54 -6.84
C GLY A 662 30.64 -7.72 -8.11
N ARG A 663 30.88 -8.35 -9.27
CA ARG A 663 30.84 -7.65 -10.57
C ARG A 663 29.43 -7.68 -11.14
N LEU A 664 28.85 -6.50 -11.35
CA LEU A 664 27.53 -6.36 -11.94
C LEU A 664 27.62 -5.65 -13.29
N ARG A 665 27.02 -6.25 -14.32
CA ARG A 665 26.92 -5.63 -15.65
C ARG A 665 25.53 -5.88 -16.24
N ARG A 666 24.89 -4.81 -16.69
CA ARG A 666 23.60 -4.87 -17.39
C ARG A 666 23.77 -5.51 -18.78
N PRO A 667 22.90 -6.44 -19.20
CA PRO A 667 22.84 -6.89 -20.59
C PRO A 667 22.41 -5.74 -21.52
N ASP A 668 23.07 -5.60 -22.68
CA ASP A 668 22.88 -4.42 -23.56
C ASP A 668 21.44 -4.23 -24.06
N TYR A 669 20.70 -5.33 -24.23
CA TYR A 669 19.31 -5.37 -24.71
C TYR A 669 18.25 -5.28 -23.60
N VAL A 670 18.66 -5.19 -22.33
CA VAL A 670 17.76 -4.96 -21.19
C VAL A 670 17.81 -3.49 -20.82
N SER A 671 16.68 -2.81 -20.71
CA SER A 671 16.66 -1.40 -20.33
C SER A 671 17.13 -1.18 -18.88
N LEU A 672 17.68 0.01 -18.61
CA LEU A 672 18.31 0.32 -17.31
C LEU A 672 17.32 0.24 -16.14
N ASP A 673 16.08 0.66 -16.36
CA ASP A 673 14.95 0.57 -15.43
C ASP A 673 14.64 -0.88 -15.03
N THR A 674 14.37 -1.76 -16.00
CA THR A 674 14.11 -3.19 -15.74
C THR A 674 15.28 -3.83 -15.00
N PHE A 675 16.51 -3.42 -15.31
CA PHE A 675 17.68 -3.95 -14.62
C PHE A 675 17.80 -3.44 -13.17
N LEU A 676 17.53 -2.16 -12.91
CA LEU A 676 17.55 -1.58 -11.56
C LEU A 676 16.46 -2.16 -10.66
N GLU A 677 15.27 -2.46 -11.20
CA GLU A 677 14.19 -3.16 -10.48
C GLU A 677 14.61 -4.56 -10.03
N GLU A 678 15.39 -5.26 -10.86
CA GLU A 678 15.93 -6.58 -10.52
C GLU A 678 17.03 -6.49 -9.46
N ILE A 679 17.95 -5.53 -9.58
CA ILE A 679 18.98 -5.27 -8.55
C ILE A 679 18.34 -4.94 -7.19
N SER A 680 17.29 -4.12 -7.20
CA SER A 680 16.55 -3.73 -6.00
C SER A 680 15.83 -4.92 -5.38
N PHE A 681 15.13 -5.74 -6.18
CA PHE A 681 14.43 -6.92 -5.68
C PHE A 681 15.35 -7.96 -5.05
N PHE A 682 16.48 -8.27 -5.71
CA PHE A 682 17.47 -9.21 -5.17
C PHE A 682 18.29 -8.63 -4.02
N ASP A 683 18.05 -7.35 -3.67
CA ASP A 683 18.60 -6.67 -2.51
C ASP A 683 20.14 -6.68 -2.55
N LEU A 684 20.72 -6.42 -3.72
CA LEU A 684 22.18 -6.45 -3.94
C LEU A 684 22.93 -5.31 -3.21
N GLY A 685 22.19 -4.33 -2.70
CA GLY A 685 22.70 -3.23 -1.87
C GLY A 685 23.26 -2.04 -2.63
N LEU A 686 23.61 -0.98 -1.89
CA LEU A 686 24.09 0.30 -2.44
C LEU A 686 25.40 0.19 -3.24
N GLN A 687 26.25 -0.79 -2.93
CA GLN A 687 27.51 -1.01 -3.67
C GLN A 687 27.25 -1.46 -5.11
N ALA A 688 26.26 -2.34 -5.32
CA ALA A 688 25.85 -2.81 -6.64
C ALA A 688 25.27 -1.65 -7.48
N ILE A 689 24.45 -0.79 -6.84
CA ILE A 689 23.88 0.41 -7.48
C ILE A 689 24.99 1.40 -7.84
N SER A 690 25.96 1.64 -6.94
CA SER A 690 27.08 2.54 -7.20
C SER A 690 28.00 2.06 -8.34
N GLN A 691 28.15 0.74 -8.55
CA GLN A 691 28.87 0.21 -9.70
C GLN A 691 28.14 0.50 -11.02
N ILE A 692 26.81 0.39 -11.03
CA ILE A 692 26.00 0.74 -12.21
C ILE A 692 26.04 2.24 -12.49
N ASP A 693 26.02 3.09 -11.46
CA ASP A 693 26.23 4.54 -11.60
C ASP A 693 27.55 4.86 -12.32
N GLN A 694 28.63 4.18 -11.95
CA GLN A 694 29.96 4.37 -12.55
C GLN A 694 30.04 3.82 -13.97
N LEU A 695 29.47 2.64 -14.24
CA LEU A 695 29.54 1.97 -15.54
C LEU A 695 28.64 2.63 -16.60
N GLU A 696 27.45 3.08 -16.22
CA GLU A 696 26.48 3.71 -17.14
C GLU A 696 26.65 5.24 -17.21
N ASN A 697 27.53 5.80 -16.36
CA ASN A 697 27.77 7.24 -16.20
C ASN A 697 26.48 8.01 -15.91
N VAL A 698 25.60 7.39 -15.10
CA VAL A 698 24.35 8.00 -14.65
C VAL A 698 24.57 8.42 -13.20
N SER A 699 24.56 9.72 -12.92
CA SER A 699 24.63 10.24 -11.55
C SER A 699 23.26 10.11 -10.88
N ILE A 700 22.91 8.90 -10.47
CA ILE A 700 21.62 8.61 -9.84
C ILE A 700 21.56 9.24 -8.42
N ILE A 701 22.69 9.31 -7.72
CA ILE A 701 22.81 9.94 -6.39
C ILE A 701 23.58 11.27 -6.51
N LYS A 702 22.90 12.42 -6.39
CA LYS A 702 23.55 13.74 -6.27
C LYS A 702 23.86 14.05 -4.81
N HIS A 703 25.14 14.20 -4.47
CA HIS A 703 25.55 14.69 -3.16
C HIS A 703 25.32 16.21 -3.06
N ILE A 704 24.49 16.64 -2.11
CA ILE A 704 24.23 18.06 -1.81
C ILE A 704 24.99 18.41 -0.51
N ASP A 705 25.98 19.28 -0.62
CA ASP A 705 26.69 19.79 0.56
C ASP A 705 25.89 20.90 1.24
N LEU A 706 25.62 20.75 2.54
CA LEU A 706 24.73 21.62 3.31
C LEU A 706 25.48 22.31 4.46
N PRO A 707 25.18 23.59 4.75
CA PRO A 707 25.74 24.28 5.91
C PRO A 707 25.14 23.75 7.21
N ASN A 708 25.96 23.70 8.27
CA ASN A 708 25.59 23.10 9.56
C ASN A 708 24.47 23.84 10.32
N TRP A 709 24.32 25.15 10.10
CA TRP A 709 23.35 25.98 10.83
C TRP A 709 22.01 26.09 10.08
N PHE A 710 20.91 25.92 10.81
CA PHE A 710 19.54 25.86 10.25
C PHE A 710 19.20 27.06 9.36
N TRP A 711 19.35 28.29 9.84
CA TRP A 711 19.04 29.51 9.07
C TRP A 711 19.93 29.68 7.82
N ARG A 712 21.22 29.30 7.89
CA ARG A 712 22.13 29.32 6.73
C ARG A 712 21.67 28.36 5.65
N ARG A 713 21.16 27.19 6.05
CA ARG A 713 20.63 26.19 5.13
C ARG A 713 19.42 26.71 4.36
N TYR A 714 18.50 27.43 5.00
CA TYR A 714 17.37 28.06 4.29
C TYR A 714 17.85 29.09 3.28
N ILE A 715 18.69 30.05 3.69
CA ILE A 715 19.20 31.10 2.79
C ILE A 715 19.94 30.48 1.59
N TRP A 716 20.79 29.48 1.85
CA TRP A 716 21.52 28.78 0.80
C TRP A 716 20.58 28.05 -0.19
N PHE A 717 19.51 27.42 0.31
CA PHE A 717 18.52 26.78 -0.56
C PHE A 717 17.78 27.78 -1.44
N TYR A 718 17.34 28.92 -0.89
CA TYR A 718 16.61 29.94 -1.65
C TYR A 718 17.47 30.63 -2.72
N LEU A 719 18.79 30.75 -2.50
CA LEU A 719 19.70 31.49 -3.39
C LEU A 719 20.46 30.64 -4.41
N GLU A 720 20.67 29.34 -4.13
CA GLU A 720 21.45 28.43 -4.98
C GLU A 720 20.58 27.37 -5.67
N TYR A 721 19.44 26.99 -5.06
CA TYR A 721 18.59 25.90 -5.53
C TYR A 721 17.16 26.38 -5.88
N PRO A 722 16.93 26.89 -7.11
CA PRO A 722 15.62 27.41 -7.52
C PRO A 722 14.50 26.36 -7.45
N GLN A 723 14.84 25.07 -7.56
CA GLN A 723 13.91 23.95 -7.51
C GLN A 723 13.34 23.64 -6.11
N HIS A 724 13.84 24.31 -5.05
CA HIS A 724 13.43 24.03 -3.67
C HIS A 724 12.02 24.55 -3.34
N SER A 725 11.62 25.71 -3.88
CA SER A 725 10.28 26.28 -3.64
C SER A 725 9.89 27.29 -4.71
N ILE A 726 8.59 27.54 -4.86
CA ILE A 726 8.06 28.58 -5.77
C ILE A 726 8.65 29.95 -5.42
N CYS A 727 8.80 30.26 -4.13
CA CYS A 727 9.43 31.50 -3.68
C CYS A 727 10.91 31.60 -4.12
N ALA A 728 11.68 30.50 -4.09
CA ALA A 728 13.04 30.47 -4.62
C ALA A 728 13.06 30.74 -6.14
N GLN A 729 12.11 30.18 -6.89
CA GLN A 729 11.98 30.42 -8.34
C GLN A 729 11.72 31.89 -8.65
N ILE A 730 10.80 32.52 -7.91
CA ILE A 730 10.47 33.94 -8.06
C ILE A 730 11.71 34.81 -7.78
N LEU A 731 12.45 34.51 -6.70
CA LEU A 731 13.64 35.26 -6.32
C LEU A 731 14.73 35.20 -7.41
N HIS A 732 14.99 34.01 -7.97
CA HIS A 732 15.91 33.86 -9.09
C HIS A 732 15.45 34.59 -10.36
N PHE A 733 14.15 34.63 -10.64
CA PHE A 733 13.60 35.38 -11.77
C PHE A 733 13.79 36.90 -11.63
N ILE A 734 13.58 37.43 -10.41
CA ILE A 734 13.81 38.84 -10.10
C ILE A 734 15.28 39.22 -10.27
N SER A 735 16.20 38.43 -9.69
CA SER A 735 17.66 38.65 -9.81
C SER A 735 18.12 38.66 -11.28
N MET A 736 17.56 37.77 -12.11
CA MET A 736 17.86 37.75 -13.54
C MET A 736 17.34 38.99 -14.28
N SER A 737 16.13 39.45 -13.94
CA SER A 737 15.52 40.64 -14.54
C SER A 737 16.34 41.89 -14.22
N ILE A 738 16.83 42.01 -12.98
CA ILE A 738 17.72 43.11 -12.55
C ILE A 738 19.04 43.07 -13.32
N THR A 739 19.61 41.88 -13.52
CA THR A 739 20.85 41.72 -14.32
C THR A 739 20.66 42.15 -15.77
N LEU A 740 19.51 41.85 -16.38
CA LEU A 740 19.17 42.28 -17.74
C LEU A 740 19.01 43.80 -17.83
N VAL A 741 18.30 44.41 -16.87
CA VAL A 741 18.13 45.86 -16.79
C VAL A 741 19.47 46.56 -16.61
N PHE A 742 20.36 46.04 -15.77
CA PHE A 742 21.72 46.55 -15.61
C PHE A 742 22.50 46.54 -16.92
N GLY A 743 22.49 45.42 -17.66
CA GLY A 743 23.13 45.31 -18.97
C GLY A 743 22.54 46.24 -20.02
N MET A 744 21.22 46.32 -20.13
CA MET A 744 20.55 47.24 -21.06
C MET A 744 20.87 48.70 -20.75
N THR A 745 20.89 49.08 -19.46
CA THR A 745 21.24 50.43 -19.02
C THR A 745 22.67 50.78 -19.44
N LEU A 746 23.62 49.86 -19.25
CA LEU A 746 25.02 50.03 -19.68
C LEU A 746 25.12 50.18 -21.21
N ALA A 747 24.38 49.36 -21.97
CA ALA A 747 24.37 49.45 -23.43
C ALA A 747 23.79 50.79 -23.92
N ILE A 748 22.70 51.27 -23.31
CA ILE A 748 22.07 52.55 -23.65
C ILE A 748 22.98 53.73 -23.31
N GLU A 749 23.73 53.67 -22.20
CA GLU A 749 24.70 54.70 -21.82
C GLU A 749 25.81 54.88 -22.87
N THR A 750 26.14 53.83 -23.64
CA THR A 750 27.14 53.92 -24.73
C THR A 750 26.64 54.67 -25.97
N LEU A 751 25.33 54.93 -26.10
CA LEU A 751 24.80 55.62 -27.27
C LEU A 751 25.32 57.08 -27.33
N PRO A 752 25.71 57.56 -28.53
CA PRO A 752 26.36 58.86 -28.69
C PRO A 752 25.47 60.04 -28.27
N THR A 753 24.15 59.88 -28.32
CA THR A 753 23.17 60.90 -27.89
C THR A 753 23.26 61.20 -26.40
N TYR A 754 23.31 60.16 -25.57
CA TYR A 754 23.41 60.31 -24.11
C TYR A 754 24.84 60.64 -23.68
N ASN A 755 25.83 60.11 -24.41
CA ASN A 755 27.25 60.36 -24.14
C ASN A 755 27.61 61.86 -24.26
N LYS A 756 27.13 62.53 -25.32
CA LYS A 756 27.36 63.96 -25.53
C LYS A 756 26.62 64.86 -24.53
N GLN A 757 25.47 64.40 -24.01
CA GLN A 757 24.63 65.20 -23.13
C GLN A 757 25.27 65.42 -21.75
N TRP A 758 25.92 64.41 -21.18
CA TRP A 758 26.59 64.56 -19.88
C TRP A 758 27.92 65.32 -19.99
N TYR A 759 28.62 65.19 -21.12
CA TYR A 759 29.84 65.96 -21.38
C TYR A 759 29.57 67.48 -21.34
N ASN A 760 28.50 67.90 -22.02
CA ASN A 760 28.06 69.30 -22.07
C ASN A 760 27.53 69.82 -20.71
N LEU A 761 27.00 68.94 -19.85
CA LEU A 761 26.53 69.30 -18.50
C LEU A 761 27.71 69.48 -17.53
N CYS A 762 28.72 68.62 -17.60
CA CYS A 762 29.95 68.76 -16.82
C CYS A 762 30.78 70.00 -17.24
N GLU A 763 30.86 70.28 -18.54
CA GLU A 763 31.57 71.45 -19.08
C GLU A 763 31.00 72.77 -18.54
N LYS A 764 29.68 72.83 -18.35
CA LYS A 764 28.96 73.98 -17.78
C LYS A 764 29.14 74.17 -16.28
N GLU A 765 29.45 73.10 -15.54
CA GLU A 765 29.52 73.12 -14.07
C GLU A 765 30.92 73.54 -13.57
N GLU A 766 31.99 73.19 -14.30
CA GLU A 766 33.38 73.43 -13.86
C GLU A 766 34.19 74.45 -14.68
N ASN A 767 33.65 75.04 -15.77
CA ASN A 767 34.37 76.00 -16.64
C ASN A 767 35.73 75.48 -17.17
N ILE A 768 35.82 74.19 -17.50
CA ILE A 768 37.07 73.54 -17.92
C ILE A 768 37.17 73.43 -19.45
N THR A 769 38.31 73.79 -20.04
CA THR A 769 38.65 73.47 -21.43
C THR A 769 39.45 72.16 -21.48
N LEU A 770 38.79 71.06 -21.83
CA LEU A 770 39.40 69.72 -21.81
C LEU A 770 40.22 69.39 -23.06
N SER A 771 41.33 68.68 -22.87
CA SER A 771 42.04 67.97 -23.94
C SER A 771 41.17 66.80 -24.44
N THR A 772 41.28 66.44 -25.72
CA THR A 772 40.44 65.42 -26.39
C THR A 772 40.57 63.99 -25.80
N ASN A 773 41.46 63.78 -24.82
CA ASN A 773 41.76 62.47 -24.24
C ASN A 773 41.42 62.34 -22.75
N ASP A 774 40.81 63.36 -22.13
CA ASP A 774 40.48 63.36 -20.70
C ASP A 774 38.97 63.54 -20.48
N ILE A 775 38.43 62.90 -19.45
CA ILE A 775 36.99 62.95 -19.12
C ILE A 775 36.81 63.61 -17.75
N PRO A 776 36.00 64.68 -17.63
CA PRO A 776 35.83 65.41 -16.38
C PRO A 776 34.95 64.64 -15.40
N ILE A 777 35.26 64.74 -14.10
CA ILE A 777 34.48 64.16 -13.01
C ILE A 777 33.62 65.27 -12.41
N CYS A 778 32.32 65.29 -12.71
CA CYS A 778 31.40 66.34 -12.23
C CYS A 778 30.22 65.79 -11.39
N SER A 779 29.67 66.64 -10.52
CA SER A 779 28.53 66.31 -9.64
C SER A 779 27.24 66.01 -10.41
N ALA A 780 27.05 66.59 -11.60
CA ALA A 780 25.88 66.29 -12.44
C ALA A 780 25.73 64.80 -12.80
N ARG A 781 26.81 64.01 -12.77
CA ARG A 781 26.76 62.56 -13.05
C ARG A 781 25.94 61.78 -12.01
N PHE A 782 26.00 62.18 -10.73
CA PHE A 782 25.24 61.57 -9.64
C PHE A 782 23.72 61.78 -9.77
N SER A 783 23.31 62.84 -10.47
CA SER A 783 21.90 63.14 -10.72
C SER A 783 21.33 62.47 -11.97
N SER A 784 22.15 61.70 -12.70
CA SER A 784 21.70 61.03 -13.92
C SER A 784 20.77 59.84 -13.58
N PRO A 785 19.69 59.62 -14.35
CA PRO A 785 18.81 58.47 -14.15
C PRO A 785 19.57 57.15 -14.33
N PHE A 786 20.58 57.12 -15.20
CA PHE A 786 21.45 55.96 -15.41
C PHE A 786 22.25 55.60 -14.16
N PHE A 787 22.82 56.60 -13.46
CA PHE A 787 23.53 56.38 -12.21
C PHE A 787 22.59 55.84 -11.11
N ILE A 788 21.38 56.37 -11.00
CA ILE A 788 20.38 55.89 -10.02
C ILE A 788 20.00 54.43 -10.30
N ILE A 789 19.68 54.10 -11.55
CA ILE A 789 19.31 52.74 -11.96
C ILE A 789 20.48 51.78 -11.73
N GLN A 790 21.72 52.18 -12.06
CA GLN A 790 22.92 51.38 -11.80
C GLN A 790 23.16 51.18 -10.31
N THR A 791 22.96 52.21 -9.49
CA THR A 791 23.11 52.14 -8.03
C THR A 791 22.16 51.10 -7.44
N VAL A 792 20.88 51.16 -7.82
CA VAL A 792 19.85 50.22 -7.36
C VAL A 792 20.21 48.79 -7.78
N CYS A 793 20.53 48.58 -9.06
CA CYS A 793 20.90 47.26 -9.55
C CYS A 793 22.14 46.70 -8.83
N VAL A 794 23.20 47.49 -8.66
CA VAL A 794 24.42 47.04 -7.98
C VAL A 794 24.17 46.80 -6.49
N SER A 795 23.29 47.55 -5.83
CA SER A 795 22.93 47.30 -4.43
C SER A 795 22.28 45.92 -4.24
N ASP A 796 21.32 45.54 -5.09
CA ASP A 796 20.67 44.23 -5.03
C ASP A 796 21.67 43.09 -5.30
N LEU A 797 22.53 43.27 -6.30
CA LEU A 797 23.57 42.29 -6.64
C LEU A 797 24.59 42.11 -5.51
N THR A 798 24.91 43.20 -4.80
CA THR A 798 25.82 43.17 -3.65
C THR A 798 25.18 42.45 -2.47
N ILE A 799 23.90 42.70 -2.19
CA ILE A 799 23.15 42.00 -1.15
C ILE A 799 23.10 40.50 -1.45
N GLU A 800 22.77 40.11 -2.69
CA GLU A 800 22.72 38.70 -3.11
C GLU A 800 24.09 38.01 -2.94
N PHE A 801 25.18 38.66 -3.35
CA PHE A 801 26.53 38.12 -3.20
C PHE A 801 26.93 37.95 -1.73
N ILE A 802 26.63 38.92 -0.87
CA ILE A 802 26.90 38.85 0.57
C ILE A 802 26.09 37.72 1.22
N LEU A 803 24.80 37.59 0.90
CA LEU A 803 23.96 36.53 1.44
C LEU A 803 24.46 35.13 1.03
N ARG A 804 24.92 34.96 -0.21
CA ARG A 804 25.57 33.71 -0.65
C ARG A 804 26.89 33.46 0.08
N LEU A 805 27.70 34.49 0.28
CA LEU A 805 28.97 34.37 1.00
C LEU A 805 28.77 33.95 2.46
N ILE A 806 27.75 34.46 3.16
CA ILE A 806 27.46 34.13 4.57
C ILE A 806 26.83 32.74 4.72
N SER A 807 26.06 32.30 3.72
CA SER A 807 25.30 31.03 3.77
C SER A 807 26.03 29.82 3.17
N THR A 808 27.15 30.02 2.48
CA THR A 808 27.91 28.95 1.82
C THR A 808 28.39 27.85 2.78
N PRO A 809 28.34 26.56 2.38
CA PRO A 809 28.90 25.46 3.16
C PRO A 809 30.44 25.48 3.22
N SER A 810 31.11 26.06 2.22
CA SER A 810 32.58 26.15 2.17
C SER A 810 33.04 27.42 1.45
N TYR A 811 33.71 28.30 2.18
CA TYR A 811 34.30 29.52 1.63
C TYR A 811 35.36 29.23 0.55
N TYR A 812 36.14 28.16 0.69
CA TYR A 812 37.17 27.80 -0.29
C TYR A 812 36.57 27.40 -1.63
N ARG A 813 35.55 26.54 -1.61
CA ARG A 813 34.84 26.16 -2.85
C ARG A 813 34.08 27.33 -3.45
N PHE A 814 33.54 28.22 -2.60
CA PHE A 814 32.90 29.45 -3.04
C PHE A 814 33.87 30.35 -3.81
N LEU A 815 35.10 30.54 -3.32
CA LEU A 815 36.12 31.37 -3.97
C LEU A 815 36.73 30.74 -5.23
N LEU A 816 36.70 29.41 -5.37
CA LEU A 816 37.16 28.73 -6.59
C LEU A 816 36.08 28.64 -7.68
N SER A 817 34.82 28.93 -7.35
CA SER A 817 33.72 28.85 -8.29
C SER A 817 33.75 30.01 -9.29
N LEU A 818 33.81 29.67 -10.59
CA LEU A 818 33.77 30.65 -11.69
C LEU A 818 32.53 31.55 -11.61
N TYR A 819 31.39 31.02 -11.16
CA TYR A 819 30.12 31.76 -11.08
C TYR A 819 30.15 32.91 -10.06
N ASN A 820 30.94 32.77 -9.00
CA ASN A 820 31.06 33.79 -7.96
C ASN A 820 32.02 34.90 -8.38
N TRP A 821 33.05 34.58 -9.17
CA TRP A 821 33.91 35.57 -9.81
C TRP A 821 33.16 36.42 -10.84
N LEU A 822 32.22 35.82 -11.58
CA LEU A 822 31.36 36.57 -12.51
C LEU A 822 30.40 37.53 -11.78
N ASP A 823 29.91 37.17 -10.59
CA ASP A 823 29.15 38.10 -9.74
C ASP A 823 30.02 39.26 -9.27
N LEU A 824 31.24 38.95 -8.82
CA LEU A 824 32.17 39.94 -8.32
C LEU A 824 32.63 40.92 -9.43
N SER A 825 32.82 40.46 -10.67
CA SER A 825 33.20 41.32 -11.80
C SER A 825 32.13 42.34 -12.18
N ALA A 826 30.87 42.13 -11.80
CA ALA A 826 29.80 43.11 -12.00
C ALA A 826 29.77 44.19 -10.90
N ILE A 827 30.22 43.84 -9.69
CA ILE A 827 30.13 44.69 -8.50
C ILE A 827 31.35 45.59 -8.36
N VAL A 828 32.56 45.02 -8.49
CA VAL A 828 33.83 45.70 -8.23
C VAL A 828 34.04 46.97 -9.08
N PRO A 829 33.87 46.96 -10.41
CA PRO A 829 34.16 48.16 -11.21
C PRO A 829 33.25 49.34 -10.88
N TYR A 830 32.01 49.12 -10.43
CA TYR A 830 31.11 50.18 -9.98
C TYR A 830 31.64 50.87 -8.71
N PHE A 831 32.03 50.10 -7.69
CA PHE A 831 32.57 50.65 -6.45
C PHE A 831 33.94 51.32 -6.64
N VAL A 832 34.77 50.80 -7.55
CA VAL A 832 36.04 51.44 -7.94
C VAL A 832 35.77 52.80 -8.59
N LEU A 833 34.81 52.87 -9.52
CA LEU A 833 34.44 54.13 -10.18
C LEU A 833 33.86 55.14 -9.17
N LEU A 834 32.98 54.69 -8.28
CA LEU A 834 32.41 55.52 -7.22
C LEU A 834 33.48 56.06 -6.27
N GLY A 835 34.44 55.23 -5.86
CA GLY A 835 35.54 55.64 -4.99
C GLY A 835 36.46 56.68 -5.61
N ILE A 836 36.72 56.58 -6.92
CA ILE A 836 37.46 57.59 -7.69
C ILE A 836 36.67 58.90 -7.76
N GLN A 837 35.37 58.83 -8.00
CA GLN A 837 34.50 60.01 -8.13
C GLN A 837 34.27 60.75 -6.81
N LEU A 838 34.29 60.07 -5.67
CA LEU A 838 34.16 60.69 -4.34
C LEU A 838 35.47 61.33 -3.85
N ASN A 839 36.61 60.91 -4.40
CA ASN A 839 37.91 61.48 -4.05
C ASN A 839 38.16 62.73 -4.91
N HIS A 840 37.60 63.88 -4.50
CA HIS A 840 37.67 65.20 -5.16
C HIS A 840 39.08 65.77 -5.47
N LYS A 841 40.15 64.99 -5.27
CA LYS A 841 41.54 65.41 -5.51
C LYS A 841 41.97 65.30 -6.97
N GLU A 842 41.29 64.48 -7.78
CA GLU A 842 41.62 64.25 -9.19
C GLU A 842 40.54 64.88 -10.08
N THR A 843 40.91 65.82 -10.95
CA THR A 843 39.98 66.56 -11.83
C THR A 843 39.68 65.79 -13.14
N TYR A 844 40.50 64.80 -13.49
CA TYR A 844 40.40 64.08 -14.76
C TYR A 844 40.65 62.58 -14.58
N LEU A 845 39.94 61.75 -15.35
CA LEU A 845 40.21 60.32 -15.43
C LEU A 845 40.85 59.97 -16.78
N ASN A 846 41.96 59.20 -16.72
CA ASN A 846 42.60 58.64 -17.91
C ASN A 846 41.59 57.86 -18.76
N THR A 847 41.38 58.27 -20.02
CA THR A 847 40.40 57.62 -20.92
C THR A 847 40.68 56.12 -21.14
N ARG A 848 41.95 55.70 -21.14
CA ARG A 848 42.32 54.28 -21.24
C ARG A 848 41.90 53.47 -20.00
N LEU A 849 42.02 54.04 -18.81
CA LEU A 849 41.59 53.40 -17.57
C LEU A 849 40.06 53.32 -17.53
N LEU A 850 39.36 54.38 -17.94
CA LEU A 850 37.91 54.39 -18.01
C LEU A 850 37.36 53.37 -19.03
N ILE A 851 37.93 53.32 -20.24
CA ILE A 851 37.57 52.31 -21.24
C ILE A 851 37.86 50.91 -20.70
N GLY A 852 39.01 50.71 -20.02
CA GLY A 852 39.33 49.44 -19.36
C GLY A 852 38.31 49.03 -18.31
N LEU A 853 37.85 49.98 -17.47
CA LEU A 853 36.80 49.74 -16.47
C LEU A 853 35.44 49.45 -17.13
N TYR A 854 35.06 50.14 -18.20
CA TYR A 854 33.84 49.82 -18.95
C TYR A 854 33.92 48.44 -19.62
N VAL A 855 35.06 48.09 -20.21
CA VAL A 855 35.27 46.74 -20.77
C VAL A 855 35.21 45.67 -19.69
N PHE A 856 35.75 45.96 -18.49
CA PHE A 856 35.62 45.07 -17.34
C PHE A 856 34.17 44.98 -16.85
N GLN A 857 33.40 46.07 -16.90
CA GLN A 857 31.95 46.06 -16.65
C GLN A 857 31.18 45.24 -17.69
N LEU A 858 31.63 45.16 -18.95
CA LEU A 858 31.01 44.30 -19.95
C LEU A 858 31.14 42.81 -19.62
N LEU A 859 32.11 42.40 -18.79
CA LEU A 859 32.18 41.01 -18.27
C LEU A 859 30.96 40.65 -17.42
N SER A 860 30.23 41.63 -16.87
CA SER A 860 28.96 41.39 -16.18
C SER A 860 27.89 40.77 -17.10
N PHE A 861 27.95 40.97 -18.42
CA PHE A 861 27.05 40.29 -19.36
C PHE A 861 27.27 38.77 -19.38
N LEU A 862 28.47 38.28 -19.04
CA LEU A 862 28.72 36.85 -18.89
C LEU A 862 27.94 36.24 -17.72
N ARG A 863 27.34 37.05 -16.83
CA ARG A 863 26.37 36.55 -15.83
C ARG A 863 25.10 36.00 -16.47
N ILE A 864 24.82 36.30 -17.74
CA ILE A 864 23.76 35.60 -18.49
C ILE A 864 24.03 34.09 -18.58
N VAL A 865 25.28 33.63 -18.42
CA VAL A 865 25.60 32.21 -18.29
C VAL A 865 24.89 31.60 -17.08
N LYS A 866 24.53 32.37 -16.03
CA LYS A 866 23.69 31.87 -14.93
C LYS A 866 22.25 31.53 -15.35
N VAL A 867 21.77 32.01 -16.50
CA VAL A 867 20.53 31.52 -17.12
C VAL A 867 20.61 30.03 -17.40
N TYR A 868 21.80 29.46 -17.64
CA TYR A 868 22.01 28.01 -17.73
C TYR A 868 21.49 27.27 -16.49
N LEU A 869 21.59 27.88 -15.30
CA LEU A 869 21.06 27.30 -14.06
C LEU A 869 19.52 27.20 -14.09
N ILE A 870 18.86 28.14 -14.78
CA ILE A 870 17.41 28.14 -15.03
C ILE A 870 17.06 27.22 -16.21
N TRP A 871 17.89 27.11 -17.26
CA TRP A 871 17.69 26.15 -18.36
C TRP A 871 17.62 24.71 -17.86
N ASN A 872 18.31 24.39 -16.77
CA ASN A 872 18.21 23.08 -16.14
C ASN A 872 16.87 22.83 -15.41
N GLN A 873 15.97 23.82 -15.31
CA GLN A 873 14.63 23.68 -14.75
C GLN A 873 13.62 23.14 -15.76
N LEU A 874 13.72 23.53 -17.04
CA LEU A 874 12.86 23.00 -18.09
C LEU A 874 13.39 21.65 -18.59
N LYS A 875 12.55 20.61 -18.55
CA LYS A 875 12.92 19.23 -18.94
C LYS A 875 13.57 19.19 -20.34
N SER A 876 12.99 19.93 -21.31
CA SER A 876 13.50 20.02 -22.69
C SER A 876 14.88 20.66 -22.77
N LEU A 877 15.11 21.77 -22.06
CA LEU A 877 16.39 22.49 -22.06
C LEU A 877 17.48 21.76 -21.26
N ARG A 878 17.10 20.99 -20.23
CA ARG A 878 18.03 20.11 -19.47
C ARG A 878 18.55 18.93 -20.31
N VAL A 879 17.74 18.41 -21.23
CA VAL A 879 18.19 17.38 -22.18
C VAL A 879 19.18 18.00 -23.17
N LEU A 880 18.83 19.17 -23.71
CA LEU A 880 19.68 19.91 -24.63
C LEU A 880 21.05 20.28 -24.01
N SER A 881 21.06 20.79 -22.78
CA SER A 881 22.30 21.19 -22.08
C SER A 881 23.27 20.01 -21.87
N SER A 882 22.73 18.84 -21.52
CA SER A 882 23.54 17.64 -21.33
C SER A 882 24.04 17.08 -22.67
N THR A 883 23.23 17.18 -23.73
CA THR A 883 23.64 16.81 -25.08
C THR A 883 24.82 17.65 -25.57
N LEU A 884 24.76 18.98 -25.36
CA LEU A 884 25.85 19.88 -25.72
C LEU A 884 27.13 19.60 -24.92
N LYS A 885 27.01 19.27 -23.64
CA LYS A 885 28.15 18.92 -22.79
C LYS A 885 28.84 17.63 -23.24
N GLU A 886 28.06 16.60 -23.58
CA GLU A 886 28.61 15.33 -24.08
C GLU A 886 29.21 15.47 -25.49
N SER A 887 28.67 16.38 -26.31
CA SER A 887 29.13 16.61 -27.69
C SER A 887 30.20 17.70 -27.80
N PHE A 888 30.72 18.22 -26.68
CA PHE A 888 31.65 19.35 -26.68
C PHE A 888 32.94 19.07 -27.46
N ILE A 889 33.47 17.85 -27.36
CA ILE A 889 34.64 17.41 -28.12
C ILE A 889 34.33 17.38 -29.62
N ASP A 890 33.14 16.93 -30.01
CA ASP A 890 32.71 16.87 -31.42
C ASP A 890 32.62 18.27 -32.03
N PHE A 891 32.15 19.28 -31.26
CA PHE A 891 32.16 20.68 -31.67
C PHE A 891 33.58 21.25 -31.85
N ILE A 892 34.51 20.93 -30.94
CA ILE A 892 35.91 21.35 -31.08
C ILE A 892 36.53 20.76 -32.34
N ILE A 893 36.33 19.45 -32.58
CA ILE A 893 36.82 18.78 -33.78
C ILE A 893 36.25 19.44 -35.03
N MET A 894 34.95 19.77 -35.04
CA MET A 894 34.34 20.46 -36.17
C MET A 894 34.95 21.85 -36.43
N ILE A 895 35.13 22.68 -35.40
CA ILE A 895 35.74 24.01 -35.55
C ILE A 895 37.14 23.89 -36.15
N ILE A 896 37.91 22.89 -35.73
CA ILE A 896 39.24 22.61 -36.29
C ILE A 896 39.12 22.23 -37.77
N VAL A 897 38.23 21.30 -38.13
CA VAL A 897 38.02 20.88 -39.52
C VAL A 897 37.56 22.03 -40.41
N TRP A 898 36.61 22.86 -39.96
CA TRP A 898 36.15 24.04 -40.71
C TRP A 898 37.24 25.09 -40.89
N THR A 899 38.06 25.32 -39.88
CA THR A 899 39.18 26.26 -39.98
C THR A 899 40.24 25.75 -40.96
N LEU A 900 40.56 24.45 -40.92
CA LEU A 900 41.52 23.83 -41.83
C LEU A 900 41.03 23.83 -43.28
N LEU A 901 39.77 23.45 -43.52
CA LEU A 901 39.17 23.48 -44.84
C LEU A 901 39.03 24.91 -45.35
N GLY A 902 38.62 25.86 -44.50
CA GLY A 902 38.48 27.27 -44.86
C GLY A 902 39.81 27.90 -45.23
N PHE A 903 40.87 27.55 -44.49
CA PHE A 903 42.23 27.92 -44.82
C PHE A 903 42.68 27.30 -46.15
N MET A 904 42.45 25.99 -46.35
CA MET A 904 42.84 25.28 -47.58
C MET A 904 42.15 25.86 -48.83
N PHE A 905 40.82 26.04 -48.79
CA PHE A 905 40.07 26.63 -49.90
C PHE A 905 40.34 28.12 -50.07
N GLY A 906 40.60 28.85 -48.98
CA GLY A 906 41.03 30.25 -49.00
C GLY A 906 42.37 30.42 -49.73
N VAL A 907 43.37 29.59 -49.41
CA VAL A 907 44.68 29.60 -50.09
C VAL A 907 44.52 29.25 -51.58
N ALA A 908 43.75 28.21 -51.91
CA ALA A 908 43.53 27.81 -53.30
C ALA A 908 42.84 28.92 -54.12
N THR A 909 41.86 29.60 -53.53
CA THR A 909 41.10 30.66 -54.20
C THR A 909 41.92 31.95 -54.31
N TYR A 910 42.75 32.27 -53.31
CA TYR A 910 43.72 33.36 -53.41
C TYR A 910 44.62 33.21 -54.64
N PHE A 911 45.19 32.02 -54.86
CA PHE A 911 46.03 31.79 -56.04
C PHE A 911 45.25 31.73 -57.35
N ALA A 912 43.98 31.30 -57.34
CA ALA A 912 43.13 31.27 -58.53
C ALA A 912 42.67 32.67 -58.96
N GLU A 913 42.49 33.60 -58.01
CA GLU A 913 42.00 34.96 -58.25
C GLU A 913 43.12 36.02 -58.34
N LYS A 914 44.36 35.63 -58.03
CA LYS A 914 45.54 36.51 -58.03
C LYS A 914 45.74 37.15 -59.41
N GLY A 915 45.76 38.49 -59.43
CA GLY A 915 45.92 39.29 -60.65
C GLY A 915 44.63 39.56 -61.42
N VAL A 916 43.47 39.07 -60.94
CA VAL A 916 42.14 39.34 -61.54
C VAL A 916 41.21 40.05 -60.54
N ASN A 917 41.22 39.64 -59.27
CA ASN A 917 40.34 40.17 -58.23
C ASN A 917 41.10 40.43 -56.92
N ASP A 918 42.14 41.25 -57.02
CA ASP A 918 43.06 41.53 -55.91
C ASP A 918 42.40 42.37 -54.79
N ASP A 919 41.37 43.17 -55.09
CA ASP A 919 40.63 43.93 -54.08
C ASP A 919 39.89 43.02 -53.08
N ALA A 920 39.29 41.94 -53.58
CA ALA A 920 38.67 40.93 -52.74
C ALA A 920 39.73 40.02 -52.09
N PHE A 921 40.66 39.46 -52.87
CA PHE A 921 41.61 38.44 -52.41
C PHE A 921 43.06 38.96 -52.29
N ASP A 922 43.27 40.04 -51.54
CA ASP A 922 44.60 40.67 -51.35
C ASP A 922 45.59 39.82 -50.54
N SER A 923 45.10 38.98 -49.63
CA SER A 923 45.90 38.28 -48.63
C SER A 923 45.26 36.95 -48.23
N ILE A 924 46.12 35.99 -47.85
CA ILE A 924 45.67 34.65 -47.42
C ILE A 924 44.71 34.70 -46.23
N PRO A 925 44.92 35.53 -45.18
CA PRO A 925 43.95 35.65 -44.09
C PRO A 925 42.57 36.14 -44.54
N LYS A 926 42.53 37.11 -45.47
CA LYS A 926 41.27 37.63 -46.03
C LYS A 926 40.56 36.59 -46.92
N ALA A 927 41.34 35.82 -47.70
CA ALA A 927 40.82 34.68 -48.45
C ALA A 927 40.35 33.52 -47.53
N THR A 928 41.00 33.31 -46.39
CA THR A 928 40.59 32.33 -45.36
C THR A 928 39.29 32.74 -44.70
N TYR A 929 39.09 34.04 -44.43
CA TYR A 929 37.80 34.57 -43.98
C TYR A 929 36.69 34.22 -44.97
N TRP A 930 36.90 34.47 -46.27
CA TRP A 930 35.97 34.04 -47.32
C TRP A 930 35.73 32.52 -47.33
N GLY A 931 36.78 31.72 -47.16
CA GLY A 931 36.68 30.26 -47.10
C GLY A 931 35.82 29.78 -45.93
N ILE A 932 36.00 30.37 -44.74
CA ILE A 932 35.24 30.04 -43.52
C ILE A 932 33.76 30.40 -43.71
N ILE A 933 33.43 31.60 -44.20
CA ILE A 933 32.03 32.01 -44.42
C ILE A 933 31.32 31.21 -45.52
N THR A 934 32.09 30.67 -46.47
CA THR A 934 31.57 29.82 -47.55
C THR A 934 31.31 28.40 -47.06
N ILE A 935 32.20 27.83 -46.24
CA ILE A 935 32.02 26.52 -45.59
C ILE A 935 30.83 26.53 -44.63
N THR A 936 30.62 27.62 -43.89
CA THR A 936 29.47 27.77 -42.99
C THR A 936 28.18 28.10 -43.73
N THR A 937 28.23 28.25 -45.07
CA THR A 937 27.09 28.58 -45.95
C THR A 937 26.45 29.96 -45.71
N VAL A 938 27.13 30.85 -44.97
CA VAL A 938 26.65 32.22 -44.70
C VAL A 938 26.75 33.09 -45.94
N GLY A 939 27.93 33.13 -46.57
CA GLY A 939 28.16 33.85 -47.84
C GLY A 939 27.64 35.28 -47.86
N TYR A 940 28.20 36.17 -47.03
CA TYR A 940 27.78 37.59 -46.95
C TYR A 940 27.79 38.32 -48.29
N GLY A 941 28.56 37.84 -49.27
CA GLY A 941 28.63 38.41 -50.62
C GLY A 941 29.55 39.63 -50.72
N ASP A 942 30.22 39.99 -49.63
CA ASP A 942 31.27 41.00 -49.55
C ASP A 942 32.54 40.58 -50.31
N MET A 943 32.77 39.26 -50.44
CA MET A 943 33.85 38.66 -51.22
C MET A 943 33.35 37.46 -52.04
N TYR A 944 33.72 37.37 -53.31
CA TYR A 944 33.41 36.22 -54.17
C TYR A 944 34.41 36.08 -55.34
N PRO A 945 34.76 34.86 -55.76
CA PRO A 945 35.65 34.65 -56.90
C PRO A 945 34.96 34.94 -58.22
N VAL A 946 35.67 35.58 -59.15
CA VAL A 946 35.14 35.94 -60.48
C VAL A 946 35.67 35.02 -61.58
N THR A 947 36.82 34.36 -61.38
CA THR A 947 37.40 33.46 -62.36
C THR A 947 36.64 32.14 -62.45
N VAL A 948 36.76 31.45 -63.59
CA VAL A 948 36.12 30.13 -63.79
C VAL A 948 36.66 29.11 -62.76
N ILE A 949 37.97 29.11 -62.53
CA ILE A 949 38.63 28.21 -61.56
C ILE A 949 38.18 28.55 -60.14
N GLY A 950 38.16 29.83 -59.76
CA GLY A 950 37.69 30.28 -58.46
C GLY A 950 36.21 29.93 -58.21
N ARG A 951 35.34 30.00 -59.22
CA ARG A 951 33.94 29.55 -59.10
C ARG A 951 33.82 28.04 -58.88
N ILE A 952 34.62 27.22 -59.55
CA ILE A 952 34.66 25.76 -59.32
C ILE A 952 35.13 25.46 -57.88
N LEU A 953 36.15 26.18 -57.40
CA LEU A 953 36.63 26.08 -56.03
C LEU A 953 35.57 26.52 -55.01
N ALA A 954 34.81 27.58 -55.30
CA ALA A 954 33.70 28.04 -54.47
C ALA A 954 32.57 27.00 -54.37
N CYS A 955 32.16 26.41 -55.51
CA CYS A 955 31.17 25.32 -55.52
C CYS A 955 31.68 24.13 -54.69
N SER A 956 32.95 23.74 -54.87
CA SER A 956 33.55 22.64 -54.11
C SER A 956 33.59 22.96 -52.60
N CYS A 957 34.05 24.15 -52.23
CA CYS A 957 34.09 24.65 -50.86
C CYS A 957 32.71 24.58 -50.18
N ALA A 958 31.66 25.03 -50.88
CA ALA A 958 30.29 24.96 -50.39
C ALA A 958 29.79 23.50 -50.20
N TYR A 959 30.08 22.60 -51.14
CA TYR A 959 29.71 21.18 -50.99
C TYR A 959 30.40 20.52 -49.78
N PHE A 960 31.69 20.78 -49.57
CA PHE A 960 32.41 20.30 -48.39
C PHE A 960 31.87 20.91 -47.09
N GLY A 961 31.46 22.18 -47.12
CA GLY A 961 30.80 22.85 -46.01
C GLY A 961 29.48 22.17 -45.61
N VAL A 962 28.60 21.90 -46.57
CA VAL A 962 27.32 21.20 -46.34
C VAL A 962 27.56 19.77 -45.84
N ALA A 963 28.50 19.03 -46.46
CA ALA A 963 28.80 17.65 -46.06
C ALA A 963 29.31 17.55 -44.62
N THR A 964 30.25 18.42 -44.23
CA THR A 964 30.79 18.43 -42.86
C THR A 964 29.76 18.92 -41.83
N SER A 965 28.91 19.88 -42.20
CA SER A 965 27.79 20.33 -41.36
C SER A 965 26.77 19.22 -41.11
N GLY A 966 26.42 18.45 -42.15
CA GLY A 966 25.50 17.31 -42.03
C GLY A 966 26.01 16.22 -41.10
N MET A 967 27.32 15.92 -41.14
CA MET A 967 27.94 14.95 -40.22
C MET A 967 27.79 15.39 -38.76
N LEU A 968 28.04 16.65 -38.42
CA LEU A 968 27.86 17.15 -37.05
C LEU A 968 26.40 17.00 -36.60
N VAL A 969 25.44 17.44 -37.42
CA VAL A 969 24.02 17.39 -37.06
C VAL A 969 23.60 15.95 -36.78
N SER A 970 24.07 14.98 -37.58
CA SER A 970 23.76 13.57 -37.35
C SER A 970 24.27 13.04 -36.00
N VAL A 971 25.50 13.40 -35.60
CA VAL A 971 26.06 13.04 -34.29
C VAL A 971 25.28 13.72 -33.17
N LEU A 972 24.92 15.00 -33.33
CA LEU A 972 24.14 15.74 -32.34
C LEU A 972 22.75 15.13 -32.14
N VAL A 973 22.06 14.74 -33.22
CA VAL A 973 20.73 14.11 -33.16
C VAL A 973 20.80 12.76 -32.46
N ASP A 974 21.80 11.93 -32.78
CA ASP A 974 22.00 10.65 -32.12
C ASP A 974 22.30 10.83 -30.61
N ARG A 975 23.20 11.76 -30.25
CA ARG A 975 23.49 12.11 -28.84
C ARG A 975 22.26 12.63 -28.12
N TYR A 976 21.49 13.52 -28.77
CA TYR A 976 20.25 14.05 -28.23
C TYR A 976 19.26 12.93 -27.95
N GLN A 977 19.08 12.00 -28.88
CA GLN A 977 18.13 10.90 -28.75
C GLN A 977 18.53 9.94 -27.61
N ARG A 978 19.83 9.65 -27.44
CA ARG A 978 20.34 8.87 -26.30
C ARG A 978 20.09 9.56 -24.96
N VAL A 979 20.42 10.85 -24.84
CA VAL A 979 20.23 11.63 -23.61
C VAL A 979 18.74 11.84 -23.30
N TYR A 980 17.92 12.07 -24.33
CA TYR A 980 16.46 12.20 -24.21
C TYR A 980 15.85 10.90 -23.69
N ASN A 981 16.20 9.76 -24.27
CA ASN A 981 15.72 8.45 -23.81
C ASN A 981 16.18 8.13 -22.38
N ARG A 982 17.42 8.47 -22.01
CA ARG A 982 17.93 8.33 -20.62
C ARG A 982 17.17 9.19 -19.61
N LYS A 983 16.71 10.39 -19.99
CA LYS A 983 16.02 11.34 -19.08
C LYS A 983 14.50 11.29 -19.14
N LYS A 984 13.91 10.65 -20.15
CA LYS A 984 12.46 10.41 -20.26
C LYS A 984 11.94 9.49 -19.16
N PHE A 985 12.81 8.62 -18.62
CA PHE A 985 12.53 7.72 -17.51
C PHE A 985 13.44 8.10 -16.33
N SER A 986 12.94 8.90 -15.37
CA SER A 986 13.77 9.41 -14.27
C SER A 986 14.02 8.33 -13.21
N PRO A 987 15.29 8.02 -12.87
CA PRO A 987 15.63 7.16 -11.73
C PRO A 987 15.09 7.68 -10.40
N GLU A 988 14.81 8.98 -10.27
CA GLU A 988 14.25 9.58 -9.05
C GLU A 988 12.83 9.06 -8.73
N GLN A 989 12.05 8.68 -9.75
CA GLN A 989 10.74 8.04 -9.54
C GLN A 989 10.86 6.56 -9.14
N ILE A 990 11.94 5.90 -9.59
CA ILE A 990 12.23 4.49 -9.29
C ILE A 990 12.90 4.36 -7.92
N LEU A 991 13.73 5.32 -7.48
CA LEU A 991 14.33 5.36 -6.14
C LEU A 991 13.41 5.92 -5.06
N SER A 992 12.38 6.69 -5.42
CA SER A 992 11.25 6.93 -4.51
C SER A 992 10.32 5.71 -4.39
N ALA A 993 10.38 4.77 -5.34
CA ALA A 993 9.65 3.51 -5.31
C ALA A 993 10.48 2.33 -4.75
N ALA A 994 11.82 2.42 -4.81
CA ALA A 994 12.78 1.53 -4.21
C ALA A 994 13.33 2.21 -2.94
N ASP A 995 12.60 2.04 -1.82
CA ASP A 995 12.95 2.54 -0.49
C ASP A 995 14.42 2.30 -0.14
N LEU A 996 15.29 3.27 -0.42
CA LEU A 996 16.56 3.42 0.29
C LEU A 996 16.22 3.92 1.70
N SER A 997 16.03 2.98 2.61
CA SER A 997 15.75 3.25 4.03
C SER A 997 16.78 4.18 4.67
N ASP A 998 16.34 5.03 5.60
CA ASP A 998 17.21 5.85 6.47
C ASP A 998 18.28 5.03 7.22
N ASN A 999 18.09 3.72 7.45
CA ASN A 999 19.11 2.85 8.04
C ASN A 999 20.33 2.59 7.11
N GLN A 1000 20.18 2.78 5.79
CA GLN A 1000 21.31 2.74 4.85
C GLN A 1000 22.04 4.08 4.76
N TYR A 1001 21.50 5.17 5.32
CA TYR A 1001 22.23 6.42 5.50
C TYR A 1001 23.31 6.29 6.59
N ASP A 1002 23.03 5.50 7.64
CA ASP A 1002 24.02 5.14 8.66
C ASP A 1002 25.07 4.16 8.14
N GLU A 1003 24.68 3.16 7.34
CA GLU A 1003 25.63 2.24 6.68
C GLU A 1003 26.50 2.96 5.62
N LYS A 1004 25.96 4.01 4.97
CA LYS A 1004 26.67 4.92 4.08
C LYS A 1004 27.61 5.85 4.84
N GLN A 1005 27.22 6.37 6.00
CA GLN A 1005 28.12 7.13 6.89
C GLN A 1005 29.27 6.25 7.38
N ASP A 1006 28.99 5.02 7.80
CA ASP A 1006 29.99 4.06 8.27
C ASP A 1006 30.94 3.61 7.14
N PHE A 1007 30.42 3.36 5.94
CA PHE A 1007 31.25 3.04 4.77
C PHE A 1007 32.11 4.23 4.35
N ILE A 1008 31.55 5.44 4.25
CA ILE A 1008 32.30 6.67 3.94
C ILE A 1008 33.37 6.93 5.01
N ASN A 1009 33.06 6.75 6.29
CA ASN A 1009 34.02 6.90 7.37
C ASN A 1009 35.13 5.84 7.30
N ARG A 1010 34.82 4.60 6.89
CA ARG A 1010 35.81 3.54 6.65
C ARG A 1010 36.69 3.83 5.44
N THR A 1011 36.14 4.21 4.28
CA THR A 1011 36.91 4.52 3.06
C THR A 1011 37.77 5.78 3.23
N VAL A 1012 37.28 6.78 3.96
CA VAL A 1012 38.06 7.99 4.32
C VAL A 1012 39.18 7.63 5.31
N SER A 1013 38.95 6.70 6.24
CA SER A 1013 39.99 6.21 7.16
C SER A 1013 41.06 5.35 6.46
N GLU A 1014 40.67 4.57 5.45
CA GLU A 1014 41.59 3.74 4.65
C GLU A 1014 42.40 4.58 3.66
N SER A 1015 41.82 5.64 3.06
CA SER A 1015 42.58 6.59 2.23
C SER A 1015 43.57 7.44 3.03
N LYS A 1016 43.27 7.70 4.33
CA LYS A 1016 44.21 8.35 5.25
C LYS A 1016 45.32 7.42 5.74
N ARG A 1017 45.08 6.10 5.83
CA ARG A 1017 46.12 5.10 6.15
C ARG A 1017 47.04 4.79 4.97
N THR A 1018 46.54 4.87 3.74
CA THR A 1018 47.34 4.59 2.52
C THR A 1018 48.21 5.76 2.04
N LEU A 1019 48.07 6.96 2.61
CA LEU A 1019 49.00 8.08 2.34
C LEU A 1019 50.35 7.99 3.08
N SER A 1020 50.61 6.93 3.85
CA SER A 1020 51.85 6.77 4.66
C SER A 1020 52.83 5.70 4.14
N SER A 1021 52.58 5.02 3.02
CA SER A 1021 53.58 4.09 2.48
C SER A 1021 53.54 3.99 0.95
N LYS A 1022 54.70 4.23 0.32
CA LYS A 1022 54.92 4.13 -1.13
C LYS A 1022 54.72 2.69 -1.63
N PRO A 1023 54.18 2.48 -2.85
CA PRO A 1023 54.02 1.15 -3.43
C PRO A 1023 55.28 0.70 -4.18
N SER A 1024 55.63 -0.58 -4.05
CA SER A 1024 56.48 -1.31 -5.00
C SER A 1024 55.64 -2.39 -5.69
N LEU A 1025 55.78 -2.50 -7.01
CA LEU A 1025 55.04 -3.36 -7.95
C LEU A 1025 55.64 -4.78 -8.03
N PRO A 1026 54.96 -5.76 -8.67
CA PRO A 1026 54.73 -7.10 -8.13
C PRO A 1026 55.54 -8.21 -8.80
N MET A 1027 55.58 -9.38 -8.16
CA MET A 1027 55.85 -10.67 -8.81
C MET A 1027 54.98 -11.78 -8.19
N GLU A 1028 54.25 -12.47 -9.07
CA GLU A 1028 53.62 -13.79 -8.90
C GLU A 1028 54.66 -14.91 -9.22
N PRO A 1029 54.42 -16.24 -9.06
CA PRO A 1029 53.31 -16.97 -8.40
C PRO A 1029 53.71 -18.32 -7.66
N VAL A 1030 52.68 -19.08 -7.22
CA VAL A 1030 52.55 -20.56 -6.99
C VAL A 1030 53.09 -21.22 -5.66
N PRO A 1031 52.71 -22.49 -5.28
CA PRO A 1031 51.66 -22.83 -4.29
C PRO A 1031 52.12 -23.78 -3.12
N SER A 1032 51.14 -24.32 -2.36
CA SER A 1032 51.20 -25.50 -1.44
C SER A 1032 51.55 -25.16 0.04
N ILE A 1033 51.17 -25.87 1.12
CA ILE A 1033 50.43 -27.11 1.44
C ILE A 1033 50.26 -27.13 3.00
N TYR A 1034 49.17 -27.71 3.52
CA TYR A 1034 48.92 -28.29 4.87
C TYR A 1034 48.99 -27.46 6.20
N SER A 1035 48.02 -27.83 7.05
CA SER A 1035 47.67 -27.54 8.45
C SER A 1035 48.67 -28.05 9.53
N PRO A 1036 48.33 -28.09 10.84
CA PRO A 1036 47.97 -27.04 11.80
C PRO A 1036 48.86 -27.07 13.07
N THR A 1037 49.04 -25.96 13.82
CA THR A 1037 49.45 -26.04 15.25
C THR A 1037 49.08 -24.81 16.07
N ASN A 1038 48.76 -25.10 17.33
CA ASN A 1038 48.37 -24.23 18.44
C ASN A 1038 49.46 -23.25 18.93
N ASN A 1039 48.95 -22.29 19.71
CA ASN A 1039 49.55 -21.63 20.89
C ASN A 1039 50.09 -20.19 20.80
N THR A 1040 49.27 -19.31 21.40
CA THR A 1040 49.60 -18.38 22.51
C THR A 1040 50.21 -16.99 22.24
N LYS A 1041 49.43 -16.01 22.77
CA LYS A 1041 49.79 -14.78 23.53
C LYS A 1041 49.86 -13.41 22.83
N SER A 1042 48.81 -12.65 23.18
CA SER A 1042 48.76 -11.24 23.64
C SER A 1042 49.16 -10.10 22.70
N THR A 1043 48.24 -9.15 22.46
CA THR A 1043 48.11 -7.88 23.24
C THR A 1043 47.07 -6.93 22.59
N GLY A 1044 46.35 -6.16 23.42
CA GLY A 1044 45.84 -4.82 23.05
C GLY A 1044 44.37 -4.67 22.63
N HIS A 1045 43.43 -4.67 23.58
CA HIS A 1045 42.09 -4.08 23.39
C HIS A 1045 42.13 -2.57 23.66
N SER A 1046 41.72 -1.75 22.69
CA SER A 1046 41.34 -0.35 22.90
C SER A 1046 39.86 -0.25 23.24
N THR A 1047 39.55 0.38 24.37
CA THR A 1047 38.23 0.63 24.93
C THR A 1047 37.51 1.78 24.22
N SER A 1048 36.24 1.58 23.83
CA SER A 1048 35.31 2.64 23.44
C SER A 1048 34.24 2.80 24.53
N SER A 1049 34.14 4.00 25.09
CA SER A 1049 33.26 4.34 26.20
C SER A 1049 31.78 4.37 25.79
N VAL A 1050 30.96 3.59 26.50
CA VAL A 1050 29.49 3.63 26.40
C VAL A 1050 28.97 4.65 27.41
N ARG A 1051 28.20 5.64 26.98
CA ARG A 1051 27.48 6.56 27.88
C ARG A 1051 26.09 6.00 28.15
N VAL A 1052 25.80 5.66 29.39
CA VAL A 1052 24.46 5.25 29.85
C VAL A 1052 23.84 6.41 30.62
N LEU A 1053 22.62 6.81 30.24
CA LEU A 1053 21.86 7.87 30.91
C LEU A 1053 20.77 7.22 31.78
N PHE A 1054 20.79 7.46 33.09
CA PHE A 1054 19.74 7.03 34.01
C PHE A 1054 18.80 8.21 34.31
N ILE A 1055 17.49 8.01 34.14
CA ILE A 1055 16.45 8.96 34.53
C ILE A 1055 15.68 8.32 35.68
N ILE A 1056 15.69 8.96 36.85
CA ILE A 1056 14.95 8.52 38.03
C ILE A 1056 13.79 9.50 38.23
N SER A 1057 12.55 9.00 38.16
CA SER A 1057 11.34 9.77 38.46
C SER A 1057 10.86 9.41 39.86
N LEU A 1058 10.69 10.40 40.74
CA LEU A 1058 10.14 10.23 42.08
C LEU A 1058 8.78 10.94 42.14
N THR A 1059 7.70 10.19 42.32
CA THR A 1059 6.34 10.71 42.53
C THR A 1059 5.98 10.62 44.02
N ASP A 1060 5.68 11.76 44.65
CA ASP A 1060 5.27 11.83 46.06
C ASP A 1060 3.81 12.29 46.16
N ASN A 1061 2.97 11.49 46.84
CA ASN A 1061 1.58 11.83 47.13
C ASN A 1061 1.53 12.73 48.37
N GLY A 1062 1.80 14.02 48.14
CA GLY A 1062 1.50 15.16 49.01
C GLY A 1062 1.46 14.94 50.53
N THR A 1063 2.57 15.25 51.21
CA THR A 1063 2.64 16.24 52.33
C THR A 1063 4.03 16.21 53.00
N ASN A 1064 5.04 16.85 52.37
CA ASN A 1064 6.20 17.55 52.97
C ASN A 1064 7.38 17.60 51.97
N ASN A 1065 7.39 18.62 51.10
CA ASN A 1065 8.41 18.79 50.04
C ASN A 1065 9.86 18.89 50.53
N ASN A 1066 10.09 19.18 51.81
CA ASN A 1066 11.45 19.20 52.37
C ASN A 1066 12.01 17.81 52.66
N LEU A 1067 11.17 16.80 52.91
CA LEU A 1067 11.62 15.44 53.18
C LEU A 1067 12.01 14.71 51.88
N THR A 1068 11.33 15.02 50.77
CA THR A 1068 11.58 14.42 49.44
C THR A 1068 12.91 14.87 48.84
N HIS A 1069 13.28 16.15 49.04
CA HIS A 1069 14.61 16.65 48.63
C HIS A 1069 15.75 16.08 49.49
N GLN A 1070 15.50 15.86 50.77
CA GLN A 1070 16.49 15.30 51.70
C GLN A 1070 16.74 13.81 51.42
N LYS A 1071 15.67 13.03 51.20
CA LYS A 1071 15.77 11.62 50.77
C LYS A 1071 16.37 11.46 49.37
N ALA A 1072 16.07 12.34 48.42
CA ALA A 1072 16.69 12.29 47.09
C ALA A 1072 18.20 12.58 47.15
N ASN A 1073 18.63 13.45 48.06
CA ASN A 1073 20.05 13.71 48.30
C ASN A 1073 20.73 12.55 49.05
N GLU A 1074 20.07 11.91 50.02
CA GLU A 1074 20.58 10.69 50.68
C GLU A 1074 20.73 9.53 49.69
N LEU A 1075 19.71 9.28 48.85
CA LEU A 1075 19.74 8.23 47.83
C LEU A 1075 20.84 8.49 46.77
N MET A 1076 21.11 9.76 46.45
CA MET A 1076 22.20 10.16 45.56
C MET A 1076 23.57 9.96 46.19
N GLU A 1077 23.73 10.17 47.49
CA GLU A 1077 25.00 9.87 48.18
C GLU A 1077 25.20 8.36 48.32
N GLU A 1078 24.16 7.57 48.62
CA GLU A 1078 24.23 6.10 48.58
C GLU A 1078 24.58 5.58 47.17
N LEU A 1079 24.02 6.17 46.10
CA LEU A 1079 24.36 5.79 44.73
C LEU A 1079 25.79 6.17 44.36
N LYS A 1080 26.28 7.34 44.80
CA LYS A 1080 27.69 7.76 44.60
C LYS A 1080 28.65 6.86 45.37
N GLU A 1081 28.27 6.41 46.57
CA GLU A 1081 29.07 5.53 47.40
C GLU A 1081 29.10 4.10 46.83
N ALA A 1082 27.97 3.59 46.32
CA ALA A 1082 27.89 2.33 45.57
C ALA A 1082 28.70 2.38 44.25
N LEU A 1083 28.73 3.54 43.58
CA LEU A 1083 29.48 3.75 42.34
C LEU A 1083 30.98 4.02 42.54
N LYS A 1084 31.43 4.34 43.77
CA LYS A 1084 32.85 4.54 44.11
C LYS A 1084 33.70 3.28 43.96
N ASN A 1085 33.06 2.10 43.97
CA ASN A 1085 33.68 0.80 43.72
C ASN A 1085 33.72 0.40 42.24
N SER A 1086 33.15 1.20 41.34
CA SER A 1086 33.17 0.96 39.89
C SER A 1086 34.23 1.87 39.23
N LYS A 1087 35.09 1.31 38.37
CA LYS A 1087 36.23 2.00 37.75
C LYS A 1087 35.86 3.00 36.64
N ASP A 1088 34.58 3.22 36.36
CA ASP A 1088 34.12 4.05 35.23
C ASP A 1088 33.54 5.39 35.71
N GLN A 1089 34.04 6.51 35.16
CA GLN A 1089 33.55 7.86 35.47
C GLN A 1089 32.14 8.08 34.89
N ILE A 1090 31.13 8.14 35.76
CA ILE A 1090 29.73 8.44 35.39
C ILE A 1090 29.36 9.84 35.90
N ASN A 1091 28.88 10.71 34.99
CA ASN A 1091 28.34 12.03 35.33
C ASN A 1091 26.80 11.96 35.44
N LEU A 1092 26.24 12.27 36.61
CA LEU A 1092 24.80 12.29 36.88
C LEU A 1092 24.26 13.72 36.89
N LYS A 1093 23.06 13.96 36.33
CA LYS A 1093 22.40 15.28 36.32
C LYS A 1093 20.90 15.15 36.59
N LEU A 1094 20.37 15.98 37.48
CA LEU A 1094 18.95 15.97 37.91
C LEU A 1094 18.12 16.96 37.09
N ILE A 1095 16.93 16.56 36.63
CA ILE A 1095 15.96 17.43 35.95
C ILE A 1095 14.61 17.25 36.65
N SER A 1096 13.97 18.37 37.04
CA SER A 1096 12.65 18.41 37.67
C SER A 1096 11.67 19.15 36.75
N SER A 1097 10.51 18.56 36.47
CA SER A 1097 9.41 19.23 35.75
C SER A 1097 8.14 19.26 36.60
N LYS A 1098 7.55 20.45 36.75
CA LYS A 1098 6.27 20.70 37.43
C LYS A 1098 5.10 20.60 36.45
N THR A 1099 4.12 19.75 36.73
CA THR A 1099 2.73 19.88 36.25
C THR A 1099 1.77 19.22 37.25
N ASP A 1100 0.65 19.90 37.53
CA ASP A 1100 -0.35 19.68 38.59
C ASP A 1100 -1.44 18.62 38.26
N PRO A 1101 -2.29 18.20 39.23
CA PRO A 1101 -2.75 16.80 39.38
C PRO A 1101 -4.22 16.53 39.01
N VAL A 1102 -4.53 15.25 38.73
CA VAL A 1102 -5.87 14.67 38.74
C VAL A 1102 -5.99 13.74 39.97
N SER A 1103 -7.07 13.92 40.72
CA SER A 1103 -7.40 13.18 41.94
C SER A 1103 -7.84 11.76 41.65
N ASP A 1104 -7.47 10.78 42.50
CA ASP A 1104 -8.40 9.69 42.78
C ASP A 1104 -8.27 9.07 44.18
N ARG A 1105 -9.45 8.70 44.70
CA ARG A 1105 -9.72 8.18 46.03
C ARG A 1105 -9.48 6.67 46.10
N ILE A 1106 -8.75 6.24 47.13
CA ILE A 1106 -8.59 4.85 47.53
C ILE A 1106 -9.87 4.37 48.23
N SER A 1107 -10.42 3.23 47.79
CA SER A 1107 -11.24 2.36 48.63
C SER A 1107 -10.55 1.00 48.75
N THR A 1108 -10.38 0.58 49.99
CA THR A 1108 -9.65 -0.59 50.48
C THR A 1108 -10.41 -1.88 50.23
N VAL A 1109 -9.76 -2.89 49.63
CA VAL A 1109 -10.24 -4.28 49.61
C VAL A 1109 -9.53 -5.05 50.74
N ASN A 1110 -10.31 -5.54 51.69
CA ASN A 1110 -9.90 -6.44 52.76
C ASN A 1110 -9.92 -7.91 52.30
N GLU A 1111 -8.98 -8.66 52.86
CA GLU A 1111 -9.04 -10.10 53.19
C GLU A 1111 -9.36 -11.13 52.09
N MET A 1112 -8.31 -11.81 51.63
CA MET A 1112 -8.38 -13.15 51.02
C MET A 1112 -8.75 -14.20 52.08
N PRO A 1113 -9.63 -15.18 51.77
CA PRO A 1113 -9.58 -16.49 52.40
C PRO A 1113 -8.66 -17.43 51.62
N SER A 1114 -7.74 -18.01 52.36
CA SER A 1114 -7.07 -19.27 52.07
C SER A 1114 -8.07 -20.39 51.79
N ASN A 1115 -7.87 -21.15 50.71
CA ASN A 1115 -7.91 -22.61 50.65
C ASN A 1115 -7.95 -23.08 49.18
N CYS A 1116 -6.96 -23.89 48.79
CA CYS A 1116 -7.13 -25.17 48.10
C CYS A 1116 -5.74 -25.79 47.93
N GLU A 1117 -5.47 -26.81 48.75
CA GLU A 1117 -4.44 -27.83 48.51
C GLU A 1117 -4.94 -28.81 47.43
N ASP A 1118 -3.96 -29.45 46.78
CA ASP A 1118 -3.98 -30.52 45.77
C ASP A 1118 -4.11 -30.14 44.28
#